data_AF-A0A8I1SB43-F1
#
_entry.id   AF-A0A8I1SB43-F1
#
_cell.length_a   1.000
_cell.length_b   1.000
_cell.length_c   1.000
_cell.angle_alpha   90.00
_cell.angle_beta   90.00
_cell.angle_gamma   90.00
#
_symmetry.space_group_name_H-M   'P 1'
#
loop_
_entity.id
_entity.type
_entity.pdbx_description
1 polymer ?
#
loop_
_entity_poly.entity_id
_entity_poly.type
_entity_poly.pdbx_seq_one_letter_code
_entity_poly.pdbx_strand_id
1 'polypeptide(L)'
;MTTATRGPRTAGRTEPGGPPGPRTASSASTLSAAPTVFGALAVLGGATALMPLVAGVSWLLPVAEVVTVVWLVGIGARLLRLRPWIVELFQLAALAVALTSLFTTTGIGGVLPGPAAVDEAVGMLGSAWDQIMTSVPPATPTAELGLFIALAVGAVALVVDLLIAGAKTPALVALPLLGLYAVPASIYSGMLPWYAFVLPAACYAALLALSGHHGVRAQSHAAVSLGVSTAVIGTIAIAASVVIAGSATGIGTNGRIPHTSHSGGPIGLSPWALLRGQLTDGRPEDVLNVTGVSQPTYLRTFTLEKWTDDKGFGFGPVSADVPDFDGTVPGAATGDDGPTATITPQNYRDKYLPMYPDATAVSGIGTGWSYDENLQTVFRTDPTVPGPYTVTLAPATATAAELRQENVQSGGPLTQTGALPSQVTSLANSITAGTTNPFDAVDALLHYFTNPANGFTYSLSTPLGNSGNALVDFLTNKKGYCEQYAAAMAIMVRSLGIPARVGVGFTQGVRQADGSYEITSNDAHAWVEVKFEKSGWVMFDPTPLVDGQGGLQGFVPAPSGGTGGTTGTTAPTASSSGTAAPTTTPAPIGALPHQGLKIPDANTSPATSSATGPLGGHLSTVLFAIAGMTLFVLLLAAPTMLRRARRRKRLALAAGHRLGAGTAAWQEIRDTLIDHGIRPGDEESVRATANRLARIAHLPATGREKLKVVISCAEQEWYGAGAAGPQPDLAPGVLTVITALDRTQPRRWPDRVWPRSLRGRR
;
A
#
# COMPACT_ATOMS: atom_id res chain seq x y z
N MET A 1 -24.21 -75.54 -3.60
CA MET A 1 -24.38 -76.36 -4.82
C MET A 1 -25.69 -75.98 -5.47
N THR A 2 -25.65 -75.19 -6.55
CA THR A 2 -26.57 -75.30 -7.70
C THR A 2 -26.17 -74.28 -8.75
N THR A 3 -25.64 -74.82 -9.83
CA THR A 3 -25.26 -74.21 -11.10
C THR A 3 -26.50 -73.81 -11.88
N ALA A 4 -26.54 -72.57 -12.40
CA ALA A 4 -27.57 -72.09 -13.32
C ALA A 4 -27.01 -72.00 -14.74
N THR A 5 -27.84 -72.46 -15.67
CA THR A 5 -27.60 -72.89 -17.04
C THR A 5 -27.50 -71.74 -18.05
N ARG A 6 -26.74 -71.99 -19.12
CA ARG A 6 -26.44 -71.11 -20.25
C ARG A 6 -27.45 -71.34 -21.39
N GLY A 7 -28.07 -70.29 -21.90
CA GLY A 7 -28.89 -70.28 -23.13
C GLY A 7 -28.17 -69.65 -24.34
N PRO A 8 -28.56 -69.94 -25.59
CA PRO A 8 -27.69 -69.85 -26.76
C PRO A 8 -27.72 -68.50 -27.50
N ARG A 9 -26.58 -68.18 -28.15
CA ARG A 9 -26.38 -67.03 -29.04
C ARG A 9 -27.02 -67.27 -30.41
N THR A 10 -27.88 -66.36 -30.85
CA THR A 10 -28.26 -66.19 -32.26
C THR A 10 -27.52 -65.00 -32.86
N ALA A 11 -26.96 -65.22 -34.05
CA ALA A 11 -26.16 -64.28 -34.82
C ALA A 11 -27.07 -63.28 -35.56
N GLY A 12 -26.81 -61.98 -35.38
CA GLY A 12 -27.44 -60.87 -36.09
C GLY A 12 -26.42 -60.16 -36.98
N ARG A 13 -26.68 -60.24 -38.28
CA ARG A 13 -26.06 -59.64 -39.47
C ARG A 13 -25.64 -58.17 -39.30
N THR A 14 -24.41 -57.83 -39.68
CA THR A 14 -23.87 -56.46 -39.78
C THR A 14 -24.23 -55.82 -41.13
N GLU A 15 -24.91 -54.67 -41.11
CA GLU A 15 -25.01 -53.77 -42.26
C GLU A 15 -23.80 -52.82 -42.37
N PRO A 16 -23.37 -52.42 -43.58
CA PRO A 16 -22.25 -51.50 -43.78
C PRO A 16 -22.67 -50.04 -43.56
N GLY A 17 -21.90 -49.32 -42.75
CA GLY A 17 -22.18 -47.94 -42.34
C GLY A 17 -22.24 -46.93 -43.50
N GLY A 18 -23.26 -46.08 -43.46
CA GLY A 18 -23.39 -44.90 -44.31
C GLY A 18 -22.33 -43.82 -44.00
N PRO A 19 -22.10 -42.88 -44.93
CA PRO A 19 -21.04 -41.88 -44.81
C PRO A 19 -21.31 -40.91 -43.65
N PRO A 20 -20.27 -40.47 -42.91
CA PRO A 20 -20.44 -39.58 -41.77
C PRO A 20 -21.00 -38.22 -42.22
N GLY A 21 -22.10 -37.81 -41.60
CA GLY A 21 -22.71 -36.50 -41.81
C GLY A 21 -21.76 -35.35 -41.47
N PRO A 22 -21.97 -34.15 -42.05
CA PRO A 22 -21.08 -33.02 -41.86
C PRO A 22 -21.07 -32.60 -40.40
N ARG A 23 -19.88 -32.68 -39.77
CA ARG A 23 -19.64 -32.12 -38.44
C ARG A 23 -19.94 -30.62 -38.53
N THR A 24 -21.04 -30.19 -37.91
CA THR A 24 -21.33 -28.77 -37.69
C THR A 24 -20.13 -28.17 -36.97
N ALA A 25 -19.41 -27.28 -37.66
CA ALA A 25 -18.33 -26.51 -37.08
C ALA A 25 -18.92 -25.75 -35.88
N SER A 26 -18.47 -26.11 -34.67
CA SER A 26 -18.79 -25.36 -33.46
C SER A 26 -18.43 -23.89 -33.71
N SER A 27 -19.40 -23.01 -33.49
CA SER A 27 -19.23 -21.57 -33.60
C SER A 27 -17.95 -21.15 -32.89
N ALA A 28 -17.19 -20.30 -33.57
CA ALA A 28 -15.97 -19.69 -33.10
C ALA A 28 -16.08 -19.29 -31.61
N SER A 29 -15.11 -19.73 -30.82
CA SER A 29 -14.84 -19.16 -29.50
C SER A 29 -14.56 -17.67 -29.69
N THR A 30 -15.59 -16.85 -29.52
CA THR A 30 -15.41 -15.45 -29.16
C THR A 30 -14.55 -15.45 -27.91
N LEU A 31 -13.33 -14.91 -28.00
CA LEU A 31 -12.56 -14.51 -26.83
C LEU A 31 -13.44 -13.55 -26.04
N SER A 32 -14.23 -14.08 -25.11
CA SER A 32 -15.02 -13.28 -24.21
C SER A 32 -14.02 -12.52 -23.35
N ALA A 33 -13.86 -11.23 -23.60
CA ALA A 33 -13.10 -10.35 -22.72
C ALA A 33 -13.81 -10.16 -21.37
N ALA A 34 -15.06 -10.62 -21.25
CA ALA A 34 -15.90 -10.38 -20.08
C ALA A 34 -15.29 -10.92 -18.76
N PRO A 35 -14.75 -12.15 -18.66
CA PRO A 35 -14.14 -12.63 -17.40
C PRO A 35 -12.97 -11.74 -16.96
N THR A 36 -12.13 -11.30 -17.89
CA THR A 36 -11.02 -10.40 -17.55
C THR A 36 -11.51 -9.02 -17.06
N VAL A 37 -12.65 -8.51 -17.55
CA VAL A 37 -13.25 -7.25 -17.04
C VAL A 37 -13.61 -7.40 -15.57
N PHE A 38 -14.33 -8.48 -15.21
CA PHE A 38 -14.74 -8.72 -13.83
C PHE A 38 -13.54 -8.99 -12.90
N GLY A 39 -12.45 -9.56 -13.42
CA GLY A 39 -11.17 -9.64 -12.71
C GLY A 39 -10.61 -8.26 -12.34
N ALA A 40 -10.52 -7.34 -13.31
CA ALA A 40 -10.04 -5.98 -13.06
C ALA A 40 -10.95 -5.21 -12.09
N LEU A 41 -12.26 -5.33 -12.24
CA LEU A 41 -13.23 -4.73 -11.31
C LEU A 41 -13.12 -5.33 -9.90
N ALA A 42 -12.82 -6.63 -9.77
CA ALA A 42 -12.58 -7.24 -8.47
C ALA A 42 -11.30 -6.71 -7.80
N VAL A 43 -10.24 -6.42 -8.57
CA VAL A 43 -9.02 -5.79 -8.04
C VAL A 43 -9.29 -4.36 -7.58
N LEU A 44 -9.99 -3.56 -8.39
CA LEU A 44 -10.37 -2.19 -8.03
C LEU A 44 -11.30 -2.16 -6.80
N GLY A 45 -12.28 -3.06 -6.75
CA GLY A 45 -13.14 -3.24 -5.58
C GLY A 45 -12.34 -3.67 -4.35
N GLY A 46 -11.39 -4.59 -4.49
CA GLY A 46 -10.51 -5.02 -3.42
C GLY A 46 -9.60 -3.91 -2.90
N ALA A 47 -9.12 -3.04 -3.78
CA ALA A 47 -8.30 -1.88 -3.39
C ALA A 47 -9.06 -0.93 -2.45
N THR A 48 -10.39 -0.84 -2.54
CA THR A 48 -11.19 0.00 -1.60
C THR A 48 -11.11 -0.47 -0.14
N ALA A 49 -10.67 -1.70 0.13
CA ALA A 49 -10.39 -2.18 1.49
C ALA A 49 -9.26 -1.39 2.17
N LEU A 50 -8.39 -0.70 1.41
CA LEU A 50 -7.31 0.13 1.93
C LEU A 50 -7.77 1.55 2.34
N MET A 51 -9.02 1.95 2.08
CA MET A 51 -9.52 3.30 2.43
C MET A 51 -9.40 3.66 3.92
N PRO A 52 -9.59 2.75 4.89
CA PRO A 52 -9.36 3.07 6.30
C PRO A 52 -7.90 3.39 6.63
N LEU A 53 -6.95 2.92 5.80
CA LEU A 53 -5.52 3.10 6.02
C LEU A 53 -4.99 4.42 5.43
N VAL A 54 -5.67 5.01 4.44
CA VAL A 54 -5.19 6.21 3.74
C VAL A 54 -6.30 7.24 3.66
N ALA A 55 -6.04 8.44 4.16
CA ALA A 55 -7.00 9.53 4.17
C ALA A 55 -7.38 9.95 2.74
N GLY A 56 -8.68 10.16 2.52
CA GLY A 56 -9.22 10.66 1.25
C GLY A 56 -9.33 9.61 0.14
N VAL A 57 -9.67 10.07 -1.06
CA VAL A 57 -9.93 9.23 -2.25
C VAL A 57 -9.00 9.51 -3.42
N SER A 58 -8.10 10.49 -3.30
CA SER A 58 -7.20 10.92 -4.38
C SER A 58 -6.25 9.82 -4.84
N TRP A 59 -5.80 8.96 -3.92
CA TRP A 59 -4.91 7.84 -4.20
C TRP A 59 -5.57 6.70 -5.01
N LEU A 60 -6.91 6.62 -5.06
CA LEU A 60 -7.62 5.62 -5.86
C LEU A 60 -7.51 5.88 -7.36
N LEU A 61 -7.38 7.14 -7.77
CA LEU A 61 -7.28 7.51 -9.19
C LEU A 61 -6.03 6.94 -9.88
N PRO A 62 -4.79 7.15 -9.37
CA PRO A 62 -3.60 6.57 -9.98
C PRO A 62 -3.62 5.03 -9.91
N VAL A 63 -4.17 4.44 -8.86
CA VAL A 63 -4.37 2.98 -8.78
C VAL A 63 -5.30 2.49 -9.89
N ALA A 64 -6.43 3.17 -10.10
CA ALA A 64 -7.37 2.82 -11.17
C ALA A 64 -6.75 2.96 -12.56
N GLU A 65 -5.93 3.98 -12.78
CA GLU A 65 -5.19 4.19 -14.03
C GLU A 65 -4.20 3.05 -14.29
N VAL A 66 -3.38 2.69 -13.29
CA VAL A 66 -2.42 1.57 -13.39
C VAL A 66 -3.11 0.25 -13.72
N VAL A 67 -4.17 -0.11 -12.98
CA VAL A 67 -4.93 -1.36 -13.23
C VAL A 67 -5.54 -1.36 -14.63
N THR A 68 -6.10 -0.23 -15.06
CA THR A 68 -6.72 -0.10 -16.39
C THR A 68 -5.69 -0.25 -17.51
N VAL A 69 -4.52 0.38 -17.39
CA VAL A 69 -3.44 0.30 -18.39
C VAL A 69 -2.92 -1.14 -18.50
N VAL A 70 -2.59 -1.78 -17.37
CA VAL A 70 -2.14 -3.18 -17.32
C VAL A 70 -3.15 -4.12 -17.97
N TRP A 71 -4.44 -3.91 -17.68
CA TRP A 71 -5.52 -4.74 -18.18
C TRP A 71 -5.78 -4.56 -19.69
N LEU A 72 -5.81 -3.31 -20.17
CA LEU A 72 -6.02 -3.00 -21.59
C LEU A 72 -4.87 -3.52 -22.46
N VAL A 73 -3.63 -3.40 -21.99
CA VAL A 73 -2.46 -3.97 -22.69
C VAL A 73 -2.55 -5.49 -22.75
N GLY A 74 -3.00 -6.15 -21.67
CA GLY A 74 -3.27 -7.59 -21.65
C GLY A 74 -4.28 -8.01 -22.70
N ILE A 75 -5.42 -7.31 -22.78
CA ILE A 75 -6.46 -7.56 -23.80
C ILE A 75 -5.90 -7.33 -25.20
N GLY A 76 -5.23 -6.21 -25.45
CA GLY A 76 -4.64 -5.88 -26.75
C GLY A 76 -3.66 -6.96 -27.21
N ALA A 77 -2.74 -7.38 -26.33
CA ALA A 77 -1.78 -8.44 -26.59
C ALA A 77 -2.46 -9.79 -26.89
N ARG A 78 -3.57 -10.11 -26.20
CA ARG A 78 -4.39 -11.30 -26.49
C ARG A 78 -5.16 -11.21 -27.80
N LEU A 79 -5.69 -10.03 -28.16
CA LEU A 79 -6.35 -9.79 -29.45
C LEU A 79 -5.36 -9.97 -30.61
N LEU A 80 -4.10 -9.60 -30.40
CA LEU A 80 -2.98 -9.86 -31.29
C LEU A 80 -2.51 -11.33 -31.28
N ARG A 81 -3.13 -12.18 -30.46
CA ARG A 81 -2.86 -13.62 -30.31
C ARG A 81 -1.43 -13.93 -29.88
N LEU A 82 -0.79 -13.04 -29.12
CA LEU A 82 0.57 -13.27 -28.59
C LEU A 82 0.59 -14.48 -27.66
N ARG A 83 1.77 -15.08 -27.46
CA ARG A 83 1.95 -16.20 -26.52
C ARG A 83 1.69 -15.72 -25.09
N PRO A 84 1.15 -16.55 -24.18
CA PRO A 84 0.82 -16.11 -22.82
C PRO A 84 1.96 -15.41 -22.08
N TRP A 85 3.17 -15.97 -22.07
CA TRP A 85 4.33 -15.33 -21.42
C TRP A 85 4.73 -13.98 -22.04
N ILE A 86 4.44 -13.76 -23.33
CA ILE A 86 4.69 -12.47 -24.00
C ILE A 86 3.67 -11.45 -23.52
N VAL A 87 2.41 -11.85 -23.35
CA VAL A 87 1.35 -10.97 -22.81
C VAL A 87 1.76 -10.43 -21.44
N GLU A 88 2.24 -11.31 -20.54
CA GLU A 88 2.71 -10.91 -19.21
C GLU A 88 3.89 -9.92 -19.25
N LEU A 89 4.85 -10.12 -20.16
CA LEU A 89 5.96 -9.18 -20.34
C LEU A 89 5.48 -7.80 -20.81
N PHE A 90 4.50 -7.75 -21.71
CA PHE A 90 3.90 -6.49 -22.15
C PHE A 90 3.15 -5.80 -21.00
N GLN A 91 2.46 -6.55 -20.15
CA GLN A 91 1.75 -6.01 -19.01
C GLN A 91 2.68 -5.51 -17.92
N LEU A 92 3.79 -6.22 -17.66
CA LEU A 92 4.84 -5.78 -16.76
C LEU A 92 5.50 -4.48 -17.25
N ALA A 93 5.79 -4.41 -18.57
CA ALA A 93 6.30 -3.18 -19.17
C ALA A 93 5.28 -2.03 -19.07
N ALA A 94 3.99 -2.33 -19.24
CA ALA A 94 2.92 -1.34 -19.10
C ALA A 94 2.79 -0.83 -17.66
N LEU A 95 2.95 -1.71 -16.67
CA LEU A 95 3.01 -1.32 -15.26
C LEU A 95 4.19 -0.37 -15.00
N ALA A 96 5.39 -0.71 -15.47
CA ALA A 96 6.57 0.14 -15.30
C ALA A 96 6.41 1.52 -15.96
N VAL A 97 5.83 1.55 -17.16
CA VAL A 97 5.53 2.81 -17.89
C VAL A 97 4.47 3.63 -17.16
N ALA A 98 3.39 3.01 -16.68
CA ALA A 98 2.33 3.70 -15.95
C ALA A 98 2.85 4.30 -14.63
N LEU A 99 3.63 3.54 -13.86
CA LEU A 99 4.23 4.03 -12.62
C LEU A 99 5.22 5.18 -12.89
N THR A 100 6.05 5.04 -13.93
CA THR A 100 6.99 6.11 -14.33
C THR A 100 6.24 7.37 -14.73
N SER A 101 5.22 7.25 -15.58
CA SER A 101 4.47 8.40 -16.08
C SER A 101 3.65 9.13 -15.00
N LEU A 102 3.27 8.44 -13.92
CA LEU A 102 2.40 9.00 -12.88
C LEU A 102 3.15 9.56 -11.68
N PHE A 103 4.28 8.96 -11.33
CA PHE A 103 4.96 9.25 -10.06
C PHE A 103 6.36 9.83 -10.22
N THR A 104 7.05 9.64 -11.35
CA THR A 104 8.41 10.13 -11.53
C THR A 104 8.50 11.27 -12.54
N THR A 105 9.46 12.17 -12.31
CA THR A 105 9.70 13.35 -13.14
C THR A 105 10.81 13.14 -14.17
N THR A 106 11.67 12.14 -13.96
CA THR A 106 12.88 11.89 -14.76
C THR A 106 12.73 10.81 -15.85
N GLY A 107 11.50 10.41 -16.19
CA GLY A 107 11.21 9.45 -17.26
C GLY A 107 11.76 9.90 -18.63
N ILE A 108 12.25 8.96 -19.44
CA ILE A 108 12.70 9.26 -20.81
C ILE A 108 11.48 9.70 -21.62
N GLY A 109 11.46 10.97 -22.04
CA GLY A 109 10.28 11.59 -22.67
C GLY A 109 9.05 11.67 -21.75
N GLY A 110 9.25 11.61 -20.43
CA GLY A 110 8.19 11.68 -19.40
C GLY A 110 7.36 10.39 -19.23
N VAL A 111 7.67 9.32 -19.96
CA VAL A 111 6.81 8.12 -19.99
C VAL A 111 7.61 6.81 -19.87
N LEU A 112 8.79 6.73 -20.48
CA LEU A 112 9.56 5.48 -20.50
C LEU A 112 10.49 5.37 -19.28
N PRO A 113 10.55 4.19 -18.64
CA PRO A 113 11.46 3.96 -17.51
C PRO A 113 12.91 4.04 -17.98
N GLY A 114 13.64 5.05 -17.49
CA GLY A 114 15.09 5.18 -17.62
C GLY A 114 15.80 4.96 -16.27
N PRO A 115 17.14 4.85 -16.24
CA PRO A 115 17.89 4.63 -15.00
C PRO A 115 17.58 5.67 -13.90
N ALA A 116 17.53 6.96 -14.27
CA ALA A 116 17.20 8.04 -13.33
C ALA A 116 15.78 7.92 -12.75
N ALA A 117 14.80 7.53 -13.56
CA ALA A 117 13.42 7.33 -13.10
C ALA A 117 13.28 6.11 -12.18
N VAL A 118 14.10 5.07 -12.40
CA VAL A 118 14.16 3.93 -11.50
C VAL A 118 14.77 4.35 -10.16
N ASP A 119 15.86 5.13 -10.17
CA ASP A 119 16.49 5.62 -8.94
C ASP A 119 15.53 6.52 -8.13
N GLU A 120 14.82 7.43 -8.80
CA GLU A 120 13.77 8.27 -8.20
C GLU A 120 12.65 7.42 -7.57
N ALA A 121 12.13 6.44 -8.32
CA ALA A 121 11.09 5.54 -7.82
C ALA A 121 11.54 4.69 -6.63
N VAL A 122 12.79 4.19 -6.65
CA VAL A 122 13.36 3.43 -5.53
C VAL A 122 13.52 4.32 -4.29
N GLY A 123 13.98 5.57 -4.46
CA GLY A 123 14.02 6.55 -3.38
C GLY A 123 12.63 6.81 -2.79
N MET A 124 11.62 7.04 -3.63
CA MET A 124 10.23 7.23 -3.21
C MET A 124 9.67 6.00 -2.48
N LEU A 125 9.99 4.78 -2.92
CA LEU A 125 9.58 3.55 -2.21
C LEU A 125 10.24 3.43 -0.84
N GLY A 126 11.49 3.86 -0.69
CA GLY A 126 12.17 3.96 0.61
C GLY A 126 11.49 4.95 1.55
N SER A 127 11.16 6.15 1.05
CA SER A 127 10.42 7.15 1.82
C SER A 127 8.99 6.70 2.17
N ALA A 128 8.30 6.01 1.25
CA ALA A 128 6.99 5.42 1.51
C ALA A 128 7.07 4.37 2.63
N TRP A 129 8.13 3.56 2.64
CA TRP A 129 8.37 2.57 3.69
C TRP A 129 8.56 3.23 5.06
N ASP A 130 9.39 4.28 5.13
CA ASP A 130 9.58 5.06 6.36
C ASP A 130 8.26 5.70 6.82
N GLN A 131 7.45 6.21 5.90
CA GLN A 131 6.13 6.75 6.20
C GLN A 131 5.18 5.68 6.75
N ILE A 132 5.15 4.47 6.19
CA ILE A 132 4.32 3.35 6.70
C ILE A 132 4.72 2.97 8.13
N MET A 133 6.02 3.01 8.44
CA MET A 133 6.53 2.64 9.77
C MET A 133 6.35 3.73 10.83
N THR A 134 6.17 4.98 10.42
CA THR A 134 6.07 6.14 11.32
C THR A 134 4.67 6.74 11.40
N SER A 135 3.82 6.51 10.41
CA SER A 135 2.45 7.03 10.36
C SER A 135 1.45 6.09 11.01
N VAL A 136 0.43 6.67 11.63
CA VAL A 136 -0.73 5.95 12.17
C VAL A 136 -1.88 6.09 11.16
N PRO A 137 -2.62 5.01 10.85
CA PRO A 137 -3.81 5.07 10.01
C PRO A 137 -4.85 6.11 10.52
N PRO A 138 -5.52 6.88 9.65
CA PRO A 138 -5.32 6.96 8.21
C PRO A 138 -4.11 7.85 7.85
N ALA A 139 -3.17 7.30 7.08
CA ALA A 139 -2.00 8.02 6.60
C ALA A 139 -2.39 9.10 5.58
N THR A 140 -1.66 10.21 5.55
CA THR A 140 -1.86 11.27 4.54
C THR A 140 -1.46 10.77 3.15
N PRO A 141 -2.27 11.04 2.10
CA PRO A 141 -1.99 10.56 0.74
C PRO A 141 -0.85 11.39 0.12
N THR A 142 0.37 10.86 0.20
CA THR A 142 1.58 11.40 -0.42
C THR A 142 1.87 10.68 -1.75
N ALA A 143 2.72 11.26 -2.60
CA ALA A 143 3.06 10.65 -3.89
C ALA A 143 3.85 9.34 -3.72
N GLU A 144 4.67 9.28 -2.68
CA GLU A 144 5.49 8.14 -2.26
C GLU A 144 4.58 6.97 -1.83
N LEU A 145 3.63 7.23 -0.94
CA LEU A 145 2.65 6.23 -0.51
C LEU A 145 1.73 5.80 -1.66
N GLY A 146 1.35 6.75 -2.52
CA GLY A 146 0.59 6.48 -3.74
C GLY A 146 1.33 5.54 -4.70
N LEU A 147 2.64 5.75 -4.91
CA LEU A 147 3.49 4.88 -5.74
C LEU A 147 3.54 3.46 -5.17
N PHE A 148 3.73 3.33 -3.85
CA PHE A 148 3.77 2.04 -3.17
C PHE A 148 2.47 1.25 -3.34
N ILE A 149 1.32 1.90 -3.11
CA ILE A 149 -0.01 1.28 -3.26
C ILE A 149 -0.28 0.93 -4.72
N ALA A 150 0.02 1.83 -5.65
CA ALA A 150 -0.18 1.60 -7.08
C ALA A 150 0.69 0.44 -7.61
N LEU A 151 1.93 0.32 -7.14
CA LEU A 151 2.81 -0.81 -7.45
C LEU A 151 2.22 -2.13 -6.90
N ALA A 152 1.80 -2.15 -5.63
CA ALA A 152 1.25 -3.34 -4.99
C ALA A 152 -0.06 -3.82 -5.66
N VAL A 153 -1.01 -2.90 -5.86
CA VAL A 153 -2.29 -3.20 -6.53
C VAL A 153 -2.07 -3.55 -8.01
N GLY A 154 -1.13 -2.88 -8.68
CA GLY A 154 -0.73 -3.20 -10.06
C GLY A 154 -0.14 -4.61 -10.19
N ALA A 155 0.68 -5.05 -9.23
CA ALA A 155 1.19 -6.41 -9.16
C ALA A 155 0.06 -7.43 -8.93
N VAL A 156 -0.90 -7.12 -8.06
CA VAL A 156 -2.10 -7.95 -7.87
C VAL A 156 -2.91 -8.06 -9.18
N ALA A 157 -3.07 -6.95 -9.91
CA ALA A 157 -3.75 -6.96 -11.21
C ALA A 157 -3.06 -7.88 -12.24
N LEU A 158 -1.72 -7.89 -12.30
CA LEU A 158 -0.96 -8.82 -13.14
C LEU A 158 -1.25 -10.28 -12.77
N VAL A 159 -1.17 -10.62 -11.48
CA VAL A 159 -1.42 -11.98 -11.01
C VAL A 159 -2.86 -12.43 -11.30
N VAL A 160 -3.83 -11.55 -11.09
CA VAL A 160 -5.24 -11.83 -11.36
C VAL A 160 -5.48 -12.09 -12.85
N ASP A 161 -4.92 -11.26 -13.74
CA ASP A 161 -5.05 -11.46 -15.18
C ASP A 161 -4.33 -12.74 -15.66
N LEU A 162 -3.15 -13.04 -15.11
CA LEU A 162 -2.43 -14.30 -15.33
C LEU A 162 -3.28 -15.52 -14.93
N LEU A 163 -3.98 -15.47 -13.79
CA LEU A 163 -4.85 -16.56 -13.34
C LEU A 163 -6.08 -16.75 -14.24
N ILE A 164 -6.70 -15.65 -14.68
CA ILE A 164 -7.90 -15.68 -15.52
C ILE A 164 -7.56 -16.10 -16.95
N ALA A 165 -6.63 -15.39 -17.59
CA ALA A 165 -6.37 -15.50 -19.02
C ALA A 165 -5.21 -16.46 -19.35
N GLY A 166 -4.18 -16.52 -18.50
CA GLY A 166 -3.01 -17.37 -18.68
C GLY A 166 -3.24 -18.80 -18.20
N ALA A 167 -3.46 -18.98 -16.90
CA ALA A 167 -3.62 -20.27 -16.23
C ALA A 167 -5.04 -20.87 -16.41
N LYS A 168 -6.04 -20.03 -16.74
CA LYS A 168 -7.45 -20.41 -16.89
C LYS A 168 -8.05 -21.02 -15.62
N THR A 169 -7.64 -20.48 -14.47
CA THR A 169 -8.06 -20.91 -13.12
C THR A 169 -8.67 -19.74 -12.35
N PRO A 170 -9.83 -19.21 -12.77
CA PRO A 170 -10.44 -18.02 -12.17
C PRO A 170 -10.83 -18.21 -10.70
N ALA A 171 -11.02 -19.45 -10.23
CA ALA A 171 -11.27 -19.76 -8.82
C ALA A 171 -10.09 -19.40 -7.90
N LEU A 172 -8.86 -19.31 -8.42
CA LEU A 172 -7.69 -18.93 -7.61
C LEU A 172 -7.55 -17.42 -7.44
N VAL A 173 -8.37 -16.60 -8.13
CA VAL A 173 -8.34 -15.12 -8.03
C VAL A 173 -8.66 -14.63 -6.62
N ALA A 174 -9.39 -15.41 -5.81
CA ALA A 174 -9.65 -15.07 -4.41
C ALA A 174 -8.35 -14.93 -3.58
N LEU A 175 -7.27 -15.64 -3.92
CA LEU A 175 -6.02 -15.62 -3.16
C LEU A 175 -5.27 -14.28 -3.22
N PRO A 176 -4.94 -13.72 -4.40
CA PRO A 176 -4.32 -12.40 -4.47
C PRO A 176 -5.27 -11.29 -3.97
N LEU A 177 -6.59 -11.44 -4.15
CA LEU A 177 -7.55 -10.49 -3.58
C LEU A 177 -7.57 -10.52 -2.05
N LEU A 178 -7.47 -11.69 -1.42
CA LEU A 178 -7.31 -11.82 0.04
C LEU A 178 -6.06 -11.09 0.54
N GLY A 179 -4.98 -11.04 -0.24
CA GLY A 179 -3.79 -10.26 0.08
C GLY A 179 -4.07 -8.77 0.28
N LEU A 180 -4.95 -8.18 -0.54
CA LEU A 180 -5.38 -6.77 -0.37
C LEU A 180 -6.20 -6.53 0.91
N TYR A 181 -6.84 -7.57 1.44
CA TYR A 181 -7.63 -7.50 2.68
C TYR A 181 -6.82 -7.83 3.92
N ALA A 182 -5.79 -8.67 3.80
CA ALA A 182 -4.95 -9.05 4.91
C ALA A 182 -4.29 -7.82 5.56
N VAL A 183 -3.83 -6.86 4.74
CA VAL A 183 -3.18 -5.62 5.19
C VAL A 183 -4.10 -4.76 6.08
N PRO A 184 -5.28 -4.32 5.63
CA PRO A 184 -6.16 -3.52 6.48
C PRO A 184 -6.75 -4.32 7.63
N ALA A 185 -7.00 -5.63 7.47
CA ALA A 185 -7.51 -6.46 8.56
C ALA A 185 -6.49 -6.68 9.69
N SER A 186 -5.18 -6.57 9.42
CA SER A 186 -4.14 -6.69 10.45
C SER A 186 -3.83 -5.37 11.15
N ILE A 187 -4.09 -4.24 10.50
CA ILE A 187 -3.70 -2.91 10.99
C ILE A 187 -4.90 -2.14 11.57
N TYR A 188 -6.10 -2.29 11.01
CA TYR A 188 -7.30 -1.54 11.40
C TYR A 188 -8.20 -2.37 12.32
N SER A 189 -8.49 -1.86 13.52
CA SER A 189 -9.32 -2.53 14.54
C SER A 189 -10.83 -2.37 14.31
N GLY A 190 -11.24 -1.42 13.45
CA GLY A 190 -12.65 -1.17 13.14
C GLY A 190 -13.23 -2.09 12.06
N MET A 191 -14.56 -2.08 11.91
CA MET A 191 -15.22 -2.80 10.82
C MET A 191 -14.91 -2.14 9.48
N LEU A 192 -14.43 -2.93 8.51
CA LEU A 192 -14.25 -2.46 7.14
C LEU A 192 -15.61 -2.02 6.56
N PRO A 193 -15.63 -1.01 5.67
CA PRO A 193 -16.85 -0.59 5.01
C PRO A 193 -17.51 -1.75 4.27
N TRP A 194 -18.83 -1.92 4.40
CA TRP A 194 -19.55 -3.04 3.78
C TRP A 194 -19.34 -3.14 2.27
N TYR A 195 -19.19 -1.99 1.59
CA TYR A 195 -18.95 -1.93 0.14
C TYR A 195 -17.58 -2.49 -0.25
N ALA A 196 -16.58 -2.39 0.64
CA ALA A 196 -15.25 -2.93 0.40
C ALA A 196 -15.33 -4.44 0.20
N PHE A 197 -16.21 -5.13 0.93
CA PHE A 197 -16.50 -6.56 0.79
C PHE A 197 -17.45 -6.90 -0.38
N VAL A 198 -18.59 -6.21 -0.47
CA VAL A 198 -19.66 -6.56 -1.43
C VAL A 198 -19.24 -6.37 -2.88
N LEU A 199 -18.52 -5.29 -3.20
CA LEU A 199 -18.11 -4.97 -4.58
C LEU A 199 -17.19 -6.05 -5.20
N PRO A 200 -16.02 -6.38 -4.61
CA PRO A 200 -15.15 -7.41 -5.16
C PRO A 200 -15.76 -8.81 -5.04
N ALA A 201 -16.57 -9.12 -4.01
CA ALA A 201 -17.27 -10.39 -3.92
C ALA A 201 -18.28 -10.58 -5.06
N ALA A 202 -19.07 -9.55 -5.40
CA ALA A 202 -19.99 -9.57 -6.53
C ALA A 202 -19.24 -9.69 -7.86
N CYS A 203 -18.13 -8.97 -8.04
CA CYS A 203 -17.29 -9.07 -9.24
C CYS A 203 -16.66 -10.46 -9.38
N TYR A 204 -16.19 -11.05 -8.28
CA TYR A 204 -15.65 -12.41 -8.25
C TYR A 204 -16.72 -13.47 -8.52
N ALA A 205 -17.93 -13.31 -7.97
CA ALA A 205 -19.05 -14.19 -8.27
C ALA A 205 -19.45 -14.10 -9.75
N ALA A 206 -19.49 -12.90 -10.32
CA ALA A 206 -19.75 -12.68 -11.75
C ALA A 206 -18.65 -13.30 -12.63
N LEU A 207 -17.37 -13.16 -12.23
CA LEU A 207 -16.24 -13.82 -12.86
C LEU A 207 -16.43 -15.34 -12.89
N LEU A 208 -16.78 -15.95 -11.75
CA LEU A 208 -17.02 -17.40 -11.66
C LEU A 208 -18.24 -17.84 -12.45
N ALA A 209 -19.34 -17.09 -12.42
CA ALA A 209 -20.54 -17.39 -13.20
C ALA A 209 -20.24 -17.38 -14.71
N LEU A 210 -19.48 -16.39 -15.19
CA LEU A 210 -19.10 -16.26 -16.60
C LEU A 210 -18.02 -17.27 -17.02
N SER A 211 -17.19 -17.70 -16.07
CA SER A 211 -16.17 -18.72 -16.29
C SER A 211 -16.71 -20.15 -16.15
N GLY A 212 -17.82 -20.33 -15.42
CA GLY A 212 -18.34 -21.61 -14.92
C GLY A 212 -19.05 -22.48 -15.95
N HIS A 213 -19.16 -22.07 -17.21
CA HIS A 213 -19.83 -22.87 -18.23
C HIS A 213 -18.95 -23.91 -18.95
N HIS A 214 -17.68 -24.10 -18.56
CA HIS A 214 -16.74 -24.96 -19.31
C HIS A 214 -16.07 -26.12 -18.55
N GLY A 215 -16.51 -26.54 -17.35
CA GLY A 215 -15.86 -27.72 -16.77
C GLY A 215 -16.42 -28.28 -15.47
N VAL A 216 -17.45 -29.14 -15.56
CA VAL A 216 -17.79 -30.13 -14.51
C VAL A 216 -17.34 -31.55 -14.92
N ARG A 217 -16.38 -31.68 -15.86
CA ARG A 217 -15.75 -32.96 -16.20
C ARG A 217 -14.25 -32.80 -16.43
N ALA A 218 -13.49 -32.63 -15.36
CA ALA A 218 -12.03 -32.80 -15.39
C ALA A 218 -11.52 -33.24 -14.00
N GLN A 219 -12.11 -34.30 -13.47
CA GLN A 219 -11.53 -35.12 -12.39
C GLN A 219 -11.38 -36.55 -12.90
N SER A 220 -10.51 -36.75 -13.90
CA SER A 220 -9.84 -38.02 -14.17
C SER A 220 -8.91 -37.83 -15.37
N HIS A 221 -7.69 -38.36 -15.26
CA HIS A 221 -6.64 -38.37 -16.29
C HIS A 221 -5.78 -37.09 -16.41
N ALA A 222 -5.04 -36.81 -15.33
CA ALA A 222 -3.71 -36.24 -15.47
C ALA A 222 -2.80 -37.30 -16.13
N ALA A 223 -2.50 -37.13 -17.42
CA ALA A 223 -1.46 -37.86 -18.13
C ALA A 223 -0.71 -36.92 -19.09
N VAL A 224 0.45 -36.47 -18.60
CA VAL A 224 1.69 -36.12 -19.29
C VAL A 224 1.65 -35.93 -20.82
N SER A 225 1.87 -34.69 -21.29
CA SER A 225 2.89 -34.38 -22.30
C SER A 225 3.18 -32.87 -22.36
N LEU A 226 4.44 -32.54 -22.66
CA LEU A 226 5.20 -31.33 -22.33
C LEU A 226 4.59 -29.96 -22.71
N GLY A 227 4.78 -28.99 -21.80
CA GLY A 227 4.96 -27.58 -22.16
C GLY A 227 4.63 -26.58 -21.04
N VAL A 228 5.34 -26.63 -19.90
CA VAL A 228 5.20 -25.69 -18.75
C VAL A 228 3.75 -25.56 -18.29
N SER A 229 3.25 -26.66 -17.71
CA SER A 229 1.84 -26.85 -17.35
C SER A 229 1.35 -25.77 -16.37
N THR A 230 0.12 -25.31 -16.59
CA THR A 230 -0.67 -24.35 -15.80
C THR A 230 -0.53 -24.48 -14.28
N ALA A 231 -0.20 -25.67 -13.77
CA ALA A 231 0.20 -25.90 -12.39
C ALA A 231 1.39 -25.03 -11.94
N VAL A 232 2.49 -24.92 -12.70
CA VAL A 232 3.68 -24.13 -12.32
C VAL A 232 3.33 -22.64 -12.26
N ILE A 233 2.58 -22.15 -13.23
CA ILE A 233 2.13 -20.75 -13.30
C ILE A 233 1.17 -20.44 -12.15
N GLY A 234 0.23 -21.33 -11.86
CA GLY A 234 -0.65 -21.22 -10.69
C GLY A 234 0.14 -21.27 -9.38
N THR A 235 1.18 -22.12 -9.28
CA THR A 235 2.03 -22.22 -8.09
C THR A 235 2.87 -20.95 -7.89
N ILE A 236 3.39 -20.35 -8.97
CA ILE A 236 4.11 -19.07 -8.92
C ILE A 236 3.16 -17.93 -8.55
N ALA A 237 1.94 -17.91 -9.09
CA ALA A 237 0.92 -16.92 -8.73
C ALA A 237 0.50 -17.03 -7.26
N ILE A 238 0.35 -18.27 -6.75
CA ILE A 238 0.09 -18.54 -5.33
C ILE A 238 1.30 -18.14 -4.49
N ALA A 239 2.52 -18.50 -4.88
CA ALA A 239 3.74 -18.14 -4.17
C ALA A 239 3.94 -16.62 -4.13
N ALA A 240 3.70 -15.92 -5.24
CA ALA A 240 3.73 -14.46 -5.31
C ALA A 240 2.65 -13.83 -4.42
N SER A 241 1.42 -14.39 -4.41
CA SER A 241 0.35 -13.94 -3.51
C SER A 241 0.72 -14.16 -2.03
N VAL A 242 1.37 -15.27 -1.71
CA VAL A 242 1.87 -15.60 -0.36
C VAL A 242 3.07 -14.73 0.01
N VAL A 243 3.94 -14.34 -0.92
CA VAL A 243 5.05 -13.41 -0.68
C VAL A 243 4.54 -11.97 -0.51
N ILE A 244 3.54 -11.55 -1.27
CA ILE A 244 2.88 -10.24 -1.12
C ILE A 244 2.13 -10.19 0.23
N ALA A 245 1.39 -11.24 0.58
CA ALA A 245 0.76 -11.35 1.90
C ALA A 245 1.80 -11.47 3.02
N GLY A 246 2.90 -12.21 2.79
CA GLY A 246 3.97 -12.46 3.75
C GLY A 246 4.87 -11.24 4.01
N SER A 247 5.11 -10.40 3.00
CA SER A 247 5.79 -9.12 3.18
C SER A 247 4.94 -8.12 3.97
N ALA A 248 3.61 -8.21 3.84
CA ALA A 248 2.69 -7.52 4.75
C ALA A 248 2.70 -8.09 6.18
N THR A 249 2.98 -9.38 6.39
CA THR A 249 3.14 -9.94 7.76
C THR A 249 4.42 -9.52 8.48
N GLY A 250 5.36 -8.85 7.80
CA GLY A 250 6.47 -8.14 8.45
C GLY A 250 6.03 -6.84 9.14
N ILE A 251 4.77 -6.44 8.95
CA ILE A 251 4.10 -5.31 9.59
C ILE A 251 3.30 -5.88 10.77
N GLY A 252 3.85 -5.77 11.98
CA GLY A 252 3.23 -6.03 13.29
C GLY A 252 1.94 -6.88 13.29
N THR A 253 2.07 -8.20 13.32
CA THR A 253 0.92 -9.09 13.52
C THR A 253 0.60 -9.22 15.01
N ASN A 254 -0.36 -8.45 15.51
CA ASN A 254 -1.15 -8.88 16.66
C ASN A 254 -2.23 -9.86 16.16
N GLY A 255 -1.91 -11.16 16.25
CA GLY A 255 -2.92 -12.22 16.35
C GLY A 255 -3.12 -13.13 15.13
N ARG A 256 -2.69 -14.39 15.31
CA ARG A 256 -3.19 -15.64 14.68
C ARG A 256 -2.71 -15.98 13.26
N ILE A 257 -1.48 -16.48 13.15
CA ILE A 257 -1.12 -17.79 12.52
C ILE A 257 0.18 -18.30 13.20
N PRO A 258 0.27 -19.54 13.70
CA PRO A 258 1.45 -20.02 14.41
C PRO A 258 2.48 -20.63 13.46
N HIS A 259 3.68 -20.06 13.29
CA HIS A 259 4.88 -20.82 12.87
C HIS A 259 6.22 -20.15 13.29
N THR A 260 6.92 -20.85 14.21
CA THR A 260 8.36 -21.18 14.28
C THR A 260 9.44 -20.12 13.97
N SER A 261 10.08 -19.64 15.05
CA SER A 261 11.53 -19.74 15.32
C SER A 261 12.57 -18.83 14.62
N HIS A 262 13.14 -17.95 15.46
CA HIS A 262 14.52 -17.39 15.52
C HIS A 262 14.99 -16.31 14.52
N SER A 263 14.92 -15.03 14.92
CA SER A 263 16.10 -14.14 15.11
C SER A 263 15.66 -12.81 15.74
N GLY A 264 16.44 -12.31 16.71
CA GLY A 264 16.05 -11.24 17.64
C GLY A 264 16.02 -9.83 17.06
N GLY A 265 15.14 -9.00 17.64
CA GLY A 265 14.97 -7.57 17.38
C GLY A 265 13.49 -7.17 17.46
N PRO A 266 13.10 -6.10 18.19
CA PRO A 266 11.71 -5.71 18.27
C PRO A 266 11.28 -5.09 16.94
N ILE A 267 10.49 -5.82 16.15
CA ILE A 267 9.69 -5.25 15.08
C ILE A 267 8.50 -4.56 15.75
N GLY A 268 8.79 -3.43 16.39
CA GLY A 268 7.86 -2.63 17.18
C GLY A 268 7.38 -1.44 16.38
N LEU A 269 6.06 -1.23 16.37
CA LEU A 269 5.48 0.09 16.10
C LEU A 269 6.25 1.13 16.92
N SER A 270 6.49 2.32 16.36
CA SER A 270 7.20 3.37 17.09
C SER A 270 6.48 3.65 18.43
N PRO A 271 7.20 3.89 19.55
CA PRO A 271 6.60 4.26 20.82
C PRO A 271 5.59 5.41 20.71
N TRP A 272 5.86 6.31 19.76
CA TRP A 272 5.03 7.44 19.39
C TRP A 272 3.74 7.05 18.65
N ALA A 273 3.81 6.05 17.76
CA ALA A 273 2.62 5.50 17.12
C ALA A 273 1.70 4.78 18.13
N LEU A 274 2.27 4.11 19.13
CA LEU A 274 1.49 3.50 20.23
C LEU A 274 0.79 4.56 21.08
N LEU A 275 1.53 5.61 21.47
CA LEU A 275 1.00 6.73 22.24
C LEU A 275 -0.12 7.47 21.50
N ARG A 276 0.10 7.81 20.22
CA ARG A 276 -0.93 8.48 19.40
C ARG A 276 -2.15 7.58 19.19
N GLY A 277 -1.95 6.29 18.92
CA GLY A 277 -3.06 5.33 18.78
C GLY A 277 -3.99 5.38 19.99
N GLN A 278 -3.42 5.24 21.19
CA GLN A 278 -4.15 5.30 22.47
C GLN A 278 -4.92 6.63 22.67
N LEU A 279 -4.37 7.75 22.19
CA LEU A 279 -5.00 9.07 22.30
C LEU A 279 -6.06 9.36 21.21
N THR A 280 -6.03 8.64 20.08
CA THR A 280 -6.92 8.88 18.93
C THR A 280 -8.08 7.89 18.83
N ASP A 281 -8.03 6.79 19.57
CA ASP A 281 -9.13 5.85 19.68
C ASP A 281 -10.31 6.56 20.36
N GLY A 282 -11.31 6.98 19.57
CA GLY A 282 -12.40 7.88 19.98
C GLY A 282 -13.34 7.38 21.08
N ARG A 283 -12.97 6.32 21.82
CA ARG A 283 -13.60 5.87 23.06
C ARG A 283 -12.50 5.49 24.06
N PRO A 284 -12.38 6.19 25.21
CA PRO A 284 -11.42 5.82 26.23
C PRO A 284 -11.74 4.41 26.76
N GLU A 285 -10.75 3.51 26.70
CA GLU A 285 -10.79 2.22 27.38
C GLU A 285 -10.10 2.30 28.75
N ASP A 286 -10.62 1.57 29.73
CA ASP A 286 -10.05 1.48 31.08
C ASP A 286 -8.78 0.61 31.05
N VAL A 287 -7.65 1.16 31.49
CA VAL A 287 -6.34 0.51 31.38
C VAL A 287 -5.86 0.01 32.73
N LEU A 288 -5.82 0.89 33.75
CA LEU A 288 -5.36 0.58 35.10
C LEU A 288 -6.30 1.18 36.13
N ASN A 289 -6.41 0.55 37.29
CA ASN A 289 -6.98 1.13 38.49
C ASN A 289 -5.94 1.16 39.61
N VAL A 290 -5.80 2.30 40.30
CA VAL A 290 -4.79 2.51 41.34
C VAL A 290 -5.46 2.80 42.68
N THR A 291 -4.99 2.14 43.75
CA THR A 291 -5.44 2.36 45.13
C THR A 291 -4.26 2.44 46.09
N GLY A 292 -4.49 2.87 47.35
CA GLY A 292 -3.47 2.90 48.41
C GLY A 292 -2.67 4.21 48.52
N VAL A 293 -2.76 5.08 47.52
CA VAL A 293 -2.04 6.36 47.45
C VAL A 293 -3.02 7.54 47.40
N SER A 294 -2.76 8.57 48.20
CA SER A 294 -3.63 9.76 48.30
C SER A 294 -3.47 10.73 47.14
N GLN A 295 -2.25 10.87 46.61
CA GLN A 295 -1.91 11.73 45.47
C GLN A 295 -0.95 10.98 44.53
N PRO A 296 -1.46 10.17 43.60
CA PRO A 296 -0.62 9.45 42.66
C PRO A 296 0.02 10.41 41.67
N THR A 297 1.26 10.14 41.30
CA THR A 297 1.97 10.83 40.21
C THR A 297 1.83 10.02 38.92
N TYR A 298 2.74 10.21 37.95
CA TYR A 298 2.68 9.50 36.67
C TYR A 298 3.25 8.09 36.78
N LEU A 299 2.63 7.16 36.06
CA LEU A 299 3.10 5.79 35.94
C LEU A 299 3.94 5.66 34.67
N ARG A 300 5.25 5.43 34.83
CA ARG A 300 6.20 5.19 33.76
C ARG A 300 6.12 3.75 33.27
N THR A 301 6.03 3.55 31.97
CA THR A 301 6.18 2.24 31.34
C THR A 301 7.58 2.07 30.79
N PHE A 302 8.15 3.08 30.13
CA PHE A 302 9.52 3.03 29.61
C PHE A 302 10.08 4.43 29.39
N THR A 303 11.37 4.48 29.05
CA THR A 303 12.09 5.73 28.75
C THR A 303 12.75 5.67 27.38
N LEU A 304 12.88 6.83 26.75
CA LEU A 304 13.50 7.03 25.45
C LEU A 304 14.73 7.93 25.64
N GLU A 305 15.91 7.34 25.43
CA GLU A 305 17.19 7.96 25.75
C GLU A 305 18.00 8.32 24.50
N LYS A 306 17.77 7.66 23.37
CA LYS A 306 18.55 7.88 22.16
C LYS A 306 17.93 8.97 21.30
N TRP A 307 18.68 10.03 21.01
CA TRP A 307 18.30 11.04 20.03
C TRP A 307 18.87 10.70 18.65
N THR A 308 18.08 10.88 17.59
CA THR A 308 18.50 10.76 16.19
C THR A 308 17.92 11.93 15.39
N ASP A 309 18.77 12.65 14.64
CA ASP A 309 18.44 13.93 13.99
C ASP A 309 17.18 13.89 13.09
N ASP A 310 16.87 12.74 12.47
CA ASP A 310 15.70 12.58 11.60
C ASP A 310 14.53 11.79 12.22
N LYS A 311 14.76 11.11 13.35
CA LYS A 311 13.79 10.16 13.95
C LYS A 311 13.32 10.57 15.35
N GLY A 312 13.94 11.57 15.96
CA GLY A 312 13.65 12.02 17.32
C GLY A 312 14.14 11.06 18.39
N PHE A 313 13.43 11.05 19.53
CA PHE A 313 13.74 10.17 20.67
C PHE A 313 13.28 8.73 20.42
N GLY A 314 14.16 7.77 20.75
CA GLY A 314 13.91 6.34 20.69
C GLY A 314 14.58 5.58 21.84
N PHE A 315 14.41 4.25 21.86
CA PHE A 315 15.00 3.40 22.89
C PHE A 315 16.53 3.49 22.90
N GLY A 316 17.09 3.53 24.11
CA GLY A 316 18.52 3.33 24.36
C GLY A 316 18.93 1.86 24.16
N PRO A 317 20.23 1.55 24.27
CA PRO A 317 20.69 0.17 24.31
C PRO A 317 20.08 -0.55 25.53
N VAL A 318 19.32 -1.61 25.27
CA VAL A 318 18.74 -2.48 26.31
C VAL A 318 19.80 -3.49 26.73
N SER A 319 19.98 -3.71 28.03
CA SER A 319 20.90 -4.73 28.52
C SER A 319 20.38 -6.14 28.16
N ALA A 320 21.19 -6.94 27.47
CA ALA A 320 20.75 -8.23 26.91
C ALA A 320 20.79 -9.40 27.91
N ASP A 321 21.49 -9.24 29.04
CA ASP A 321 21.67 -10.29 30.06
C ASP A 321 21.27 -9.74 31.43
N VAL A 322 19.97 -9.53 31.63
CA VAL A 322 19.43 -9.05 32.91
C VAL A 322 18.87 -10.24 33.69
N PRO A 323 19.30 -10.47 34.94
CA PRO A 323 18.71 -11.48 35.82
C PRO A 323 17.20 -11.30 36.00
N ASP A 324 16.53 -12.35 36.47
CA ASP A 324 15.15 -12.23 36.94
C ASP A 324 15.08 -11.18 38.07
N PHE A 325 14.15 -10.24 37.90
CA PHE A 325 13.91 -9.16 38.86
C PHE A 325 13.29 -9.74 40.13
N ASP A 326 13.96 -9.51 41.27
CA ASP A 326 13.56 -10.02 42.58
C ASP A 326 12.50 -9.16 43.28
N GLY A 327 12.08 -8.06 42.63
CA GLY A 327 11.12 -7.10 43.17
C GLY A 327 11.76 -5.89 43.85
N THR A 328 13.08 -5.86 44.07
CA THR A 328 13.77 -4.71 44.68
C THR A 328 14.39 -3.85 43.60
N VAL A 329 14.03 -2.56 43.53
CA VAL A 329 14.58 -1.65 42.53
C VAL A 329 16.06 -1.36 42.84
N PRO A 330 17.01 -1.74 41.96
CA PRO A 330 18.44 -1.47 42.16
C PRO A 330 18.72 0.02 42.35
N GLY A 331 19.52 0.34 43.38
CA GLY A 331 19.93 1.72 43.67
C GLY A 331 18.89 2.56 44.42
N ALA A 332 17.71 2.03 44.72
CA ALA A 332 16.75 2.67 45.60
C ALA A 332 17.23 2.65 47.07
N ALA A 333 16.93 3.70 47.83
CA ALA A 333 17.18 3.71 49.26
C ALA A 333 16.37 2.59 49.93
N THR A 334 17.07 1.62 50.54
CA THR A 334 16.44 0.49 51.23
C THR A 334 15.65 0.98 52.44
N GLY A 335 14.33 0.97 52.33
CA GLY A 335 13.41 1.23 53.43
C GLY A 335 12.01 0.74 53.06
N ASP A 336 11.51 -0.24 53.82
CA ASP A 336 10.16 -0.81 53.66
C ASP A 336 9.03 0.11 54.16
N ASP A 337 9.37 1.32 54.62
CA ASP A 337 8.44 2.24 55.32
C ASP A 337 7.78 3.29 54.39
N GLY A 338 7.94 3.15 53.06
CA GLY A 338 7.35 4.04 52.07
C GLY A 338 5.84 3.82 51.86
N PRO A 339 5.09 4.82 51.34
CA PRO A 339 3.70 4.60 50.97
C PRO A 339 3.60 3.56 49.86
N THR A 340 2.56 2.73 49.91
CA THR A 340 2.33 1.66 48.93
C THR A 340 1.13 1.97 48.04
N ALA A 341 1.28 1.70 46.75
CA ALA A 341 0.24 1.83 45.75
C ALA A 341 -0.05 0.46 45.14
N THR A 342 -1.32 0.04 45.15
CA THR A 342 -1.76 -1.18 44.46
C THR A 342 -2.29 -0.81 43.09
N ILE A 343 -1.68 -1.39 42.06
CA ILE A 343 -2.04 -1.19 40.66
C ILE A 343 -2.72 -2.46 40.15
N THR A 344 -3.95 -2.30 39.66
CA THR A 344 -4.78 -3.37 39.12
C THR A 344 -4.96 -3.15 37.61
N PRO A 345 -4.29 -3.96 36.77
CA PRO A 345 -4.53 -3.96 35.33
C PRO A 345 -5.98 -4.33 34.98
N GLN A 346 -6.62 -3.56 34.10
CA GLN A 346 -7.94 -3.85 33.55
C GLN A 346 -7.80 -4.39 32.11
N ASN A 347 -7.51 -3.51 31.14
CA ASN A 347 -7.25 -3.88 29.74
C ASN A 347 -5.79 -3.62 29.32
N TYR A 348 -4.85 -3.66 30.26
CA TYR A 348 -3.43 -3.44 29.98
C TYR A 348 -2.72 -4.72 29.52
N ARG A 349 -2.21 -4.74 28.29
CA ARG A 349 -1.36 -5.81 27.76
C ARG A 349 -0.10 -5.25 27.12
N ASP A 350 1.03 -5.38 27.81
CA ASP A 350 2.33 -4.91 27.30
C ASP A 350 3.48 -5.77 27.84
N LYS A 351 4.67 -5.56 27.30
CA LYS A 351 5.95 -6.13 27.76
C LYS A 351 6.60 -5.30 28.86
N TYR A 352 6.18 -4.04 29.05
CA TYR A 352 6.65 -3.16 30.12
C TYR A 352 5.63 -3.10 31.25
N LEU A 353 6.08 -3.00 32.49
CA LEU A 353 5.23 -2.83 33.65
C LEU A 353 5.13 -1.34 34.02
N PRO A 354 3.93 -0.75 34.15
CA PRO A 354 3.75 0.60 34.66
C PRO A 354 4.24 0.71 36.11
N MET A 355 5.10 1.69 36.40
CA MET A 355 5.62 1.92 37.75
C MET A 355 5.83 3.41 38.00
N TYR A 356 5.75 3.82 39.25
CA TYR A 356 6.12 5.18 39.62
C TYR A 356 7.65 5.39 39.48
N PRO A 357 8.12 6.55 38.98
CA PRO A 357 9.55 6.83 38.82
C PRO A 357 10.38 6.73 40.10
N ASP A 358 9.76 6.94 41.26
CA ASP A 358 10.33 6.89 42.61
C ASP A 358 10.04 5.57 43.35
N ALA A 359 9.66 4.52 42.62
CA ALA A 359 9.46 3.18 43.18
C ALA A 359 10.76 2.60 43.76
N THR A 360 10.68 2.03 44.96
CA THR A 360 11.78 1.35 45.66
C THR A 360 11.65 -0.17 45.61
N ALA A 361 10.41 -0.68 45.55
CA ALA A 361 10.13 -2.10 45.44
C ALA A 361 8.80 -2.37 44.72
N VAL A 362 8.67 -3.56 44.16
CA VAL A 362 7.47 -4.07 43.48
C VAL A 362 7.23 -5.52 43.90
N SER A 363 5.99 -5.84 44.26
CA SER A 363 5.56 -7.17 44.69
C SER A 363 4.30 -7.62 43.96
N GLY A 364 4.08 -8.94 43.83
CA GLY A 364 2.88 -9.52 43.21
C GLY A 364 2.95 -9.72 41.69
N ILE A 365 4.08 -9.42 41.05
CA ILE A 365 4.23 -9.45 39.57
C ILE A 365 4.47 -10.84 38.96
N GLY A 366 4.71 -11.87 39.79
CA GLY A 366 5.07 -13.22 39.34
C GLY A 366 6.52 -13.32 38.85
N THR A 367 6.87 -14.41 38.16
CA THR A 367 8.23 -14.66 37.63
C THR A 367 8.36 -14.29 36.15
N GLY A 368 9.60 -14.17 35.65
CA GLY A 368 9.88 -13.87 34.24
C GLY A 368 9.86 -12.38 33.88
N TRP A 369 10.03 -11.52 34.87
CA TRP A 369 10.29 -10.09 34.68
C TRP A 369 11.78 -9.82 34.90
N SER A 370 12.32 -8.85 34.17
CA SER A 370 13.66 -8.33 34.31
C SER A 370 13.62 -6.82 34.53
N TYR A 371 14.65 -6.23 35.12
CA TYR A 371 14.73 -4.80 35.36
C TYR A 371 15.92 -4.17 34.62
N ASP A 372 15.63 -3.22 33.72
CA ASP A 372 16.69 -2.48 33.04
C ASP A 372 17.10 -1.28 33.90
N GLU A 373 18.32 -1.30 34.44
CA GLU A 373 18.85 -0.23 35.30
C GLU A 373 19.01 1.11 34.57
N ASN A 374 19.30 1.09 33.26
CA ASN A 374 19.45 2.32 32.48
C ASN A 374 18.08 2.93 32.26
N LEU A 375 17.14 2.15 31.73
CA LEU A 375 15.79 2.63 31.41
C LEU A 375 14.90 2.83 32.65
N GLN A 376 15.30 2.27 33.78
CA GLN A 376 14.54 2.18 35.04
C GLN A 376 13.11 1.68 34.83
N THR A 377 12.99 0.56 34.11
CA THR A 377 11.71 -0.11 33.82
C THR A 377 11.80 -1.61 34.05
N VAL A 378 10.71 -2.18 34.52
CA VAL A 378 10.50 -3.63 34.60
C VAL A 378 9.91 -4.10 33.26
N PHE A 379 10.55 -5.07 32.62
CA PHE A 379 10.18 -5.54 31.31
C PHE A 379 10.25 -7.07 31.19
N ARG A 380 9.69 -7.60 30.11
CA ARG A 380 9.81 -9.01 29.71
C ARG A 380 9.96 -9.10 28.19
N THR A 381 10.38 -10.26 27.69
CA THR A 381 10.48 -10.56 26.26
C THR A 381 9.13 -10.58 25.54
N ASP A 382 8.09 -11.17 26.16
CA ASP A 382 6.76 -11.33 25.59
C ASP A 382 5.71 -10.44 26.28
N PRO A 383 4.78 -9.80 25.53
CA PRO A 383 3.70 -9.03 26.11
C PRO A 383 2.70 -9.88 26.91
N THR A 384 2.31 -9.41 28.10
CA THR A 384 1.33 -10.09 28.97
C THR A 384 0.30 -9.11 29.52
N VAL A 385 -0.77 -9.66 30.08
CA VAL A 385 -1.58 -8.95 31.08
C VAL A 385 -0.99 -9.27 32.47
N PRO A 386 -0.44 -8.29 33.21
CA PRO A 386 0.01 -8.51 34.57
C PRO A 386 -1.18 -8.79 35.50
N GLY A 387 -0.98 -9.59 36.54
CA GLY A 387 -1.91 -9.64 37.67
C GLY A 387 -1.82 -8.34 38.50
N PRO A 388 -2.69 -8.14 39.50
CA PRO A 388 -2.56 -7.01 40.42
C PRO A 388 -1.22 -7.04 41.16
N TYR A 389 -0.57 -5.88 41.28
CA TYR A 389 0.74 -5.74 41.92
C TYR A 389 0.79 -4.51 42.81
N THR A 390 1.71 -4.52 43.77
CA THR A 390 1.92 -3.42 44.71
C THR A 390 3.31 -2.82 44.51
N VAL A 391 3.36 -1.49 44.44
CA VAL A 391 4.57 -0.70 44.31
C VAL A 391 4.80 0.06 45.62
N THR A 392 6.00 -0.02 46.18
CA THR A 392 6.44 0.77 47.33
C THR A 392 7.19 1.99 46.81
N LEU A 393 6.85 3.18 47.32
CA LEU A 393 7.40 4.46 46.88
C LEU A 393 8.43 5.01 47.86
N ALA A 394 9.32 5.88 47.39
CA ALA A 394 10.21 6.61 48.27
C ALA A 394 9.42 7.54 49.23
N PRO A 395 9.84 7.67 50.49
CA PRO A 395 9.10 8.46 51.49
C PRO A 395 9.19 9.98 51.30
N ALA A 396 10.09 10.49 50.44
CA ALA A 396 10.27 11.92 50.21
C ALA A 396 10.62 12.22 48.74
N THR A 397 9.86 13.15 48.14
CA THR A 397 10.17 13.76 46.84
C THR A 397 11.06 14.99 47.06
N ALA A 398 12.07 15.19 46.20
CA ALA A 398 12.96 16.35 46.29
C ALA A 398 12.20 17.68 46.20
N THR A 399 12.65 18.68 46.94
CA THR A 399 12.11 20.05 46.89
C THR A 399 12.86 20.89 45.85
N ALA A 400 12.21 21.91 45.29
CA ALA A 400 12.85 22.87 44.40
C ALA A 400 14.06 23.59 45.05
N ALA A 401 14.04 23.77 46.39
CA ALA A 401 15.15 24.38 47.12
C ALA A 401 16.38 23.46 47.20
N GLU A 402 16.18 22.15 47.31
CA GLU A 402 17.24 21.16 47.27
C GLU A 402 17.83 21.03 45.88
N LEU A 403 16.99 20.94 44.84
CA LEU A 403 17.43 20.81 43.45
C LEU A 403 18.26 22.01 42.95
N ARG A 404 17.99 23.22 43.43
CA ARG A 404 18.81 24.41 43.13
C ARG A 404 20.24 24.33 43.68
N GLN A 405 20.46 23.52 44.70
CA GLN A 405 21.77 23.29 45.31
C GLN A 405 22.51 22.09 44.70
N GLU A 406 21.86 21.36 43.78
CA GLU A 406 22.44 20.22 43.10
C GLU A 406 23.01 20.58 41.72
N ASN A 407 24.06 19.85 41.35
CA ASN A 407 24.59 19.89 39.99
C ASN A 407 24.07 18.69 39.18
N VAL A 408 24.39 18.73 37.89
CA VAL A 408 24.13 17.65 36.94
C VAL A 408 25.45 17.21 36.32
N GLN A 409 25.56 15.91 36.03
CA GLN A 409 26.73 15.39 35.34
C GLN A 409 26.60 15.62 33.83
N SER A 410 27.34 16.59 33.32
CA SER A 410 27.42 16.86 31.88
C SER A 410 28.24 15.80 31.13
N GLY A 411 27.93 15.57 29.86
CA GLY A 411 28.60 14.59 28.99
C GLY A 411 27.85 13.26 28.85
N GLY A 412 28.35 12.39 27.95
CA GLY A 412 27.77 11.07 27.67
C GLY A 412 26.52 11.07 26.77
N PRO A 413 25.91 9.89 26.51
CA PRO A 413 24.80 9.73 25.57
C PRO A 413 23.57 10.59 25.88
N LEU A 414 23.34 10.88 27.17
CA LEU A 414 22.16 11.62 27.66
C LEU A 414 22.27 13.14 27.49
N THR A 415 23.40 13.65 27.00
CA THR A 415 23.60 15.07 26.62
C THR A 415 23.84 15.23 25.12
N GLN A 416 23.84 14.14 24.35
CA GLN A 416 24.03 14.19 22.90
C GLN A 416 22.80 14.75 22.19
N THR A 417 23.06 15.66 21.26
CA THR A 417 22.03 16.34 20.46
C THR A 417 22.13 16.12 18.97
N GLY A 418 23.22 15.52 18.47
CA GLY A 418 23.50 15.48 17.03
C GLY A 418 23.58 16.88 16.41
N ALA A 419 23.26 16.99 15.13
CA ALA A 419 23.22 18.25 14.39
C ALA A 419 21.87 18.95 14.57
N LEU A 420 21.74 19.77 15.62
CA LEU A 420 20.54 20.59 15.83
C LEU A 420 20.54 21.86 14.96
N PRO A 421 19.36 22.28 14.45
CA PRO A 421 19.21 23.61 13.86
C PRO A 421 19.61 24.70 14.86
N SER A 422 20.43 25.66 14.41
CA SER A 422 20.96 26.74 15.26
C SER A 422 19.87 27.55 15.96
N GLN A 423 18.67 27.62 15.37
CA GLN A 423 17.49 28.27 15.94
C GLN A 423 17.07 27.63 17.28
N VAL A 424 17.11 26.30 17.38
CA VAL A 424 16.73 25.56 18.61
C VAL A 424 17.71 25.85 19.73
N THR A 425 19.01 25.73 19.46
CA THR A 425 20.08 26.00 20.43
C THR A 425 20.10 27.48 20.84
N SER A 426 19.88 28.40 19.90
CA SER A 426 19.82 29.84 20.20
C SER A 426 18.61 30.17 21.06
N LEU A 427 17.45 29.56 20.79
CA LEU A 427 16.25 29.72 21.60
C LEU A 427 16.47 29.21 23.03
N ALA A 428 17.03 28.02 23.20
CA ALA A 428 17.33 27.46 24.51
C ALA A 428 18.24 28.39 25.32
N ASN A 429 19.36 28.83 24.74
CA ASN A 429 20.28 29.77 25.38
C ASN A 429 19.63 31.11 25.73
N SER A 430 18.71 31.60 24.89
CA SER A 430 18.01 32.87 25.14
C SER A 430 17.03 32.78 26.31
N ILE A 431 16.31 31.65 26.44
CA ILE A 431 15.35 31.42 27.52
C ILE A 431 16.08 31.27 28.85
N THR A 432 17.22 30.59 28.86
CA THR A 432 18.01 30.34 30.07
C THR A 432 19.05 31.43 30.34
N ALA A 433 18.96 32.57 29.66
CA ALA A 433 19.88 33.67 29.88
C ALA A 433 19.75 34.21 31.31
N GLY A 434 20.84 34.14 32.09
CA GLY A 434 20.89 34.65 33.46
C GLY A 434 20.59 33.62 34.55
N THR A 435 20.26 32.36 34.22
CA THR A 435 20.16 31.28 35.20
C THR A 435 21.55 30.85 35.68
N THR A 436 21.72 30.57 36.96
CA THR A 436 23.04 30.23 37.56
C THR A 436 23.19 28.77 37.95
N ASN A 437 22.13 27.97 37.85
CA ASN A 437 22.13 26.54 38.19
C ASN A 437 21.28 25.74 37.18
N PRO A 438 21.52 24.41 37.05
CA PRO A 438 20.80 23.57 36.10
C PRO A 438 19.29 23.51 36.34
N PHE A 439 18.85 23.51 37.60
CA PHE A 439 17.43 23.46 37.93
C PHE A 439 16.69 24.68 37.39
N ASP A 440 17.17 25.89 37.65
CA ASP A 440 16.53 27.11 37.16
C ASP A 440 16.57 27.22 35.62
N ALA A 441 17.58 26.63 34.96
CA ALA A 441 17.64 26.54 33.50
C ALA A 441 16.53 25.62 32.94
N VAL A 442 16.33 24.45 33.54
CA VAL A 442 15.26 23.52 33.17
C VAL A 442 13.89 24.10 33.51
N ASP A 443 13.75 24.74 34.66
CA ASP A 443 12.51 25.41 35.10
C ASP A 443 12.14 26.59 34.19
N ALA A 444 13.11 27.36 33.69
CA ALA A 444 12.86 28.40 32.70
C ALA A 444 12.34 27.84 31.37
N LEU A 445 12.89 26.72 30.89
CA LEU A 445 12.39 26.03 29.71
C LEU A 445 10.98 25.46 29.95
N LEU A 446 10.73 24.88 31.13
CA LEU A 446 9.41 24.41 31.53
C LEU A 446 8.38 25.54 31.44
N HIS A 447 8.67 26.68 32.07
CA HIS A 447 7.82 27.88 32.05
C HIS A 447 7.64 28.45 30.65
N TYR A 448 8.62 28.31 29.75
CA TYR A 448 8.47 28.72 28.36
C TYR A 448 7.35 27.95 27.66
N PHE A 449 7.25 26.63 27.86
CA PHE A 449 6.19 25.82 27.28
C PHE A 449 4.84 25.98 27.98
N THR A 450 4.83 26.12 29.31
CA THR A 450 3.60 26.11 30.11
C THR A 450 2.95 27.49 30.25
N ASN A 451 3.69 28.59 30.07
CA ASN A 451 3.12 29.94 30.17
C ASN A 451 2.19 30.23 28.97
N PRO A 452 0.87 30.46 29.20
CA PRO A 452 -0.08 30.74 28.14
C PRO A 452 0.28 31.96 27.28
N ALA A 453 1.04 32.92 27.82
CA ALA A 453 1.50 34.11 27.08
C ALA A 453 2.43 33.76 25.91
N ASN A 454 3.08 32.58 25.93
CA ASN A 454 3.95 32.14 24.85
C ASN A 454 3.19 31.52 23.66
N GLY A 455 1.87 31.30 23.77
CA GLY A 455 1.01 30.89 22.67
C GLY A 455 1.01 29.39 22.35
N PHE A 456 1.53 28.55 23.25
CA PHE A 456 1.47 27.10 23.13
C PHE A 456 0.03 26.59 23.34
N THR A 457 -0.41 25.69 22.46
CA THR A 457 -1.74 25.06 22.52
C THR A 457 -1.61 23.56 22.36
N TYR A 458 -2.30 22.81 23.23
CA TYR A 458 -2.41 21.37 23.09
C TYR A 458 -3.37 21.01 21.95
N SER A 459 -2.95 20.15 21.01
CA SER A 459 -3.76 19.65 19.92
C SER A 459 -3.25 18.31 19.39
N LEU A 460 -4.16 17.34 19.26
CA LEU A 460 -3.92 16.07 18.57
C LEU A 460 -3.89 16.24 17.03
N SER A 461 -4.29 17.41 16.51
CA SER A 461 -4.24 17.75 15.09
C SER A 461 -3.15 18.80 14.85
N THR A 462 -1.96 18.36 14.42
CA THR A 462 -0.84 19.26 14.17
C THR A 462 -0.81 19.75 12.72
N PRO A 463 -0.53 21.04 12.46
CA PRO A 463 -0.37 21.55 11.11
C PRO A 463 0.86 20.93 10.41
N LEU A 464 0.78 20.73 9.10
CA LEU A 464 1.96 20.40 8.29
C LEU A 464 2.96 21.55 8.35
N GLY A 465 4.18 21.23 8.75
CA GLY A 465 5.31 22.15 8.75
C GLY A 465 5.97 22.28 7.37
N ASN A 466 6.69 23.37 7.13
CA ASN A 466 7.34 23.67 5.84
C ASN A 466 8.85 23.90 5.96
N SER A 467 9.43 23.80 7.16
CA SER A 467 10.86 24.02 7.38
C SER A 467 11.73 22.81 7.03
N GLY A 468 11.12 21.64 6.82
CA GLY A 468 11.84 20.37 6.67
C GLY A 468 12.36 19.80 7.99
N ASN A 469 11.99 20.40 9.14
CA ASN A 469 12.37 19.93 10.47
C ASN A 469 11.19 20.02 11.45
N ALA A 470 10.67 18.86 11.87
CA ALA A 470 9.48 18.77 12.70
C ALA A 470 9.59 19.50 14.06
N LEU A 471 10.80 19.57 14.64
CA LEU A 471 11.05 20.27 15.89
C LEU A 471 10.94 21.79 15.71
N VAL A 472 11.54 22.33 14.63
CA VAL A 472 11.44 23.76 14.28
C VAL A 472 9.99 24.14 13.96
N ASP A 473 9.31 23.28 13.20
CA ASP A 473 7.89 23.47 12.86
C ASP A 473 7.02 23.52 14.12
N PHE A 474 7.23 22.63 15.10
CA PHE A 474 6.52 22.66 16.37
C PHE A 474 6.79 23.93 17.17
N LEU A 475 8.06 24.32 17.35
CA LEU A 475 8.44 25.52 18.10
C LEU A 475 7.90 26.82 17.45
N THR A 476 7.68 26.79 16.13
CA THR A 476 7.11 27.90 15.36
C THR A 476 5.59 27.90 15.39
N ASN A 477 4.96 26.76 15.14
CA ASN A 477 3.50 26.61 15.11
C ASN A 477 2.87 26.65 16.50
N LYS A 478 3.64 26.25 17.52
CA LYS A 478 3.26 26.19 18.94
C LYS A 478 1.99 25.37 19.20
N LYS A 479 1.74 24.37 18.34
CA LYS A 479 0.60 23.46 18.40
C LYS A 479 1.11 22.02 18.31
N GLY A 480 0.84 21.22 19.34
CA GLY A 480 1.29 19.84 19.45
C GLY A 480 0.60 19.12 20.60
N TYR A 481 0.92 17.85 20.80
CA TYR A 481 0.52 17.07 21.96
C TYR A 481 1.78 16.62 22.73
N CYS A 482 1.61 15.85 23.80
CA CYS A 482 2.65 15.55 24.79
C CYS A 482 4.01 15.12 24.20
N GLU A 483 4.02 14.35 23.11
CA GLU A 483 5.23 13.96 22.39
C GLU A 483 6.07 15.15 21.91
N GLN A 484 5.47 16.13 21.21
CA GLN A 484 6.23 17.25 20.69
C GLN A 484 6.76 18.15 21.81
N TYR A 485 5.97 18.35 22.87
CA TYR A 485 6.40 19.12 24.04
C TYR A 485 7.58 18.44 24.75
N ALA A 486 7.44 17.15 25.08
CA ALA A 486 8.48 16.38 25.77
C ALA A 486 9.77 16.28 24.93
N ALA A 487 9.66 15.96 23.64
CA ALA A 487 10.81 15.89 22.74
C ALA A 487 11.51 17.24 22.59
N ALA A 488 10.76 18.33 22.38
CA ALA A 488 11.33 19.66 22.22
C ALA A 488 12.02 20.16 23.50
N MET A 489 11.38 20.00 24.66
CA MET A 489 12.00 20.39 25.92
C MET A 489 13.23 19.54 26.22
N ALA A 490 13.15 18.21 26.10
CA ALA A 490 14.27 17.32 26.40
C ALA A 490 15.51 17.63 25.54
N ILE A 491 15.33 17.89 24.23
CA ILE A 491 16.46 18.20 23.35
C ILE A 491 17.03 19.60 23.58
N MET A 492 16.19 20.57 23.95
CA MET A 492 16.66 21.90 24.39
C MET A 492 17.47 21.79 25.69
N VAL A 493 17.02 20.99 26.66
CA VAL A 493 17.77 20.71 27.90
C VAL A 493 19.13 20.06 27.58
N ARG A 494 19.16 19.05 26.70
CA ARG A 494 20.42 18.43 26.25
C ARG A 494 21.36 19.41 25.57
N SER A 495 20.83 20.38 24.81
CA SER A 495 21.65 21.40 24.15
C SER A 495 22.37 22.35 25.12
N LEU A 496 21.90 22.41 26.37
CA LEU A 496 22.54 23.14 27.47
C LEU A 496 23.56 22.27 28.24
N GLY A 497 23.82 21.04 27.78
CA GLY A 497 24.72 20.09 28.43
C GLY A 497 24.13 19.42 29.67
N ILE A 498 22.80 19.48 29.84
CA ILE A 498 22.08 18.88 30.97
C ILE A 498 21.54 17.51 30.55
N PRO A 499 21.82 16.42 31.29
CA PRO A 499 21.38 15.08 30.94
C PRO A 499 19.86 14.94 31.09
N ALA A 500 19.18 14.64 29.98
CA ALA A 500 17.73 14.49 29.94
C ALA A 500 17.30 13.28 29.12
N ARG A 501 16.11 12.73 29.37
CA ARG A 501 15.45 11.70 28.55
C ARG A 501 13.94 11.93 28.54
N VAL A 502 13.23 11.15 27.73
CA VAL A 502 11.76 11.24 27.66
C VAL A 502 11.15 10.02 28.34
N GLY A 503 10.33 10.24 29.35
CA GLY A 503 9.51 9.20 29.99
C GLY A 503 8.18 9.06 29.26
N VAL A 504 7.70 7.83 29.10
CA VAL A 504 6.40 7.52 28.49
C VAL A 504 5.64 6.60 29.43
N GLY A 505 4.32 6.80 29.53
CA GLY A 505 3.45 6.01 30.36
C GLY A 505 2.07 6.63 30.48
N PHE A 506 1.56 6.78 31.70
CA PHE A 506 0.22 7.31 31.97
C PHE A 506 0.24 8.42 33.00
N THR A 507 -0.69 9.37 32.86
CA THR A 507 -0.98 10.34 33.92
C THR A 507 -1.66 9.66 35.13
N GLN A 508 -1.95 10.45 36.16
CA GLN A 508 -2.62 10.01 37.39
C GLN A 508 -4.09 9.55 37.18
N GLY A 509 -4.67 9.79 36.01
CA GLY A 509 -6.06 9.45 35.71
C GLY A 509 -7.08 10.30 36.48
N VAL A 510 -8.29 9.76 36.69
CA VAL A 510 -9.40 10.42 37.39
C VAL A 510 -9.66 9.75 38.72
N ARG A 511 -9.74 10.55 39.79
CA ARG A 511 -10.12 10.08 41.12
C ARG A 511 -11.60 9.70 41.16
N GLN A 512 -11.88 8.47 41.58
CA GLN A 512 -13.21 7.91 41.73
C GLN A 512 -13.80 8.19 43.11
N ALA A 513 -15.12 7.94 43.24
CA ALA A 513 -15.86 8.17 44.49
C ALA A 513 -15.40 7.27 45.64
N ASP A 514 -14.91 6.07 45.34
CA ASP A 514 -14.36 5.11 46.32
C ASP A 514 -12.91 5.43 46.73
N GLY A 515 -12.31 6.48 46.14
CA GLY A 515 -10.94 6.91 46.40
C GLY A 515 -9.89 6.21 45.55
N SER A 516 -10.28 5.33 44.64
CA SER A 516 -9.39 4.79 43.60
C SER A 516 -9.13 5.80 42.49
N TYR A 517 -8.11 5.56 41.66
CA TYR A 517 -7.78 6.36 40.49
C TYR A 517 -7.88 5.49 39.25
N GLU A 518 -8.80 5.87 38.36
CA GLU A 518 -9.03 5.21 37.08
C GLU A 518 -8.15 5.85 36.01
N ILE A 519 -7.35 5.01 35.35
CA ILE A 519 -6.46 5.41 34.27
C ILE A 519 -6.95 4.75 32.99
N THR A 520 -7.20 5.58 31.97
CA THR A 520 -7.71 5.18 30.67
C THR A 520 -6.65 5.32 29.58
N SER A 521 -6.96 4.82 28.39
CA SER A 521 -6.12 5.01 27.18
C SER A 521 -5.84 6.48 26.85
N ASN A 522 -6.76 7.39 27.18
CA ASN A 522 -6.58 8.84 26.97
C ASN A 522 -5.56 9.46 27.94
N ASP A 523 -5.24 8.77 29.03
CA ASP A 523 -4.27 9.21 30.01
C ASP A 523 -2.84 8.86 29.60
N ALA A 524 -2.64 8.25 28.42
CA ALA A 524 -1.31 7.97 27.89
C ALA A 524 -0.53 9.29 27.65
N HIS A 525 0.68 9.37 28.19
CA HIS A 525 1.40 10.64 28.29
C HIS A 525 2.92 10.50 28.17
N ALA A 526 3.57 11.62 27.84
CA ALA A 526 5.02 11.72 27.74
C ALA A 526 5.53 12.99 28.44
N TRP A 527 6.65 12.87 29.15
CA TRP A 527 7.27 13.94 29.94
C TRP A 527 8.79 13.91 29.84
N VAL A 528 9.47 14.92 30.38
CA VAL A 528 10.93 14.99 30.44
C VAL A 528 11.43 14.49 31.79
N GLU A 529 12.52 13.74 31.81
CA GLU A 529 13.25 13.40 33.03
C GLU A 529 14.66 13.96 32.96
N VAL A 530 15.12 14.61 34.01
CA VAL A 530 16.47 15.20 34.14
C VAL A 530 17.23 14.52 35.26
N LYS A 531 18.50 14.18 35.01
CA LYS A 531 19.35 13.47 35.99
C LYS A 531 20.17 14.45 36.84
N PHE A 532 19.80 14.60 38.10
CA PHE A 532 20.55 15.30 39.14
C PHE A 532 21.47 14.35 39.90
N GLU A 533 22.56 14.87 40.45
CA GLU A 533 23.61 14.05 41.10
C GLU A 533 23.13 13.31 42.35
N LYS A 534 22.30 13.93 43.20
CA LYS A 534 21.85 13.32 44.45
C LYS A 534 20.40 12.86 44.36
N SER A 535 19.54 13.68 43.78
CA SER A 535 18.10 13.39 43.63
C SER A 535 17.81 12.37 42.51
N GLY A 536 18.79 12.03 41.68
CA GLY A 536 18.60 11.08 40.58
C GLY A 536 17.70 11.66 39.48
N TRP A 537 16.78 10.85 38.95
CA TRP A 537 15.89 11.28 37.87
C TRP A 537 14.69 12.05 38.40
N VAL A 538 14.55 13.31 37.98
CA VAL A 538 13.45 14.21 38.34
C VAL A 538 12.59 14.49 37.12
N MET A 539 11.27 14.36 37.27
CA MET A 539 10.28 14.58 36.21
C MET A 539 9.95 16.07 36.03
N PHE A 540 9.87 16.51 34.78
CA PHE A 540 9.38 17.80 34.33
C PHE A 540 8.36 17.61 33.20
N ASP A 541 7.12 18.07 33.38
CA ASP A 541 6.09 17.98 32.34
C ASP A 541 5.86 19.33 31.64
N PRO A 542 6.36 19.52 30.40
CA PRO A 542 6.15 20.75 29.61
C PRO A 542 4.74 20.93 29.07
N THR A 543 3.85 19.96 29.22
CA THR A 543 2.57 19.95 28.52
C THR A 543 1.51 20.72 29.30
N PRO A 544 0.92 21.79 28.74
CA PRO A 544 -0.09 22.60 29.44
C PRO A 544 -1.48 21.96 29.30
N LEU A 545 -1.74 20.82 29.98
CA LEU A 545 -3.08 20.24 30.00
C LEU A 545 -4.02 21.09 30.86
N VAL A 546 -5.21 21.36 30.33
CA VAL A 546 -6.16 22.33 30.91
C VAL A 546 -7.04 21.71 32.00
N ASP A 547 -7.07 20.37 32.11
CA ASP A 547 -8.02 19.62 32.95
C ASP A 547 -7.38 19.03 34.24
N GLY A 548 -6.18 19.48 34.62
CA GLY A 548 -5.51 19.03 35.86
C GLY A 548 -4.96 17.60 35.84
N GLN A 549 -5.05 16.91 34.70
CA GLN A 549 -4.46 15.58 34.48
C GLN A 549 -3.00 15.66 33.98
N GLY A 550 -2.55 16.83 33.51
CA GLY A 550 -1.20 17.08 33.04
C GLY A 550 -0.45 18.16 33.83
N GLY A 551 0.86 18.31 33.61
CA GLY A 551 1.67 19.38 34.19
C GLY A 551 2.13 19.10 35.62
N LEU A 552 2.01 17.87 36.11
CA LEU A 552 2.58 17.47 37.39
C LEU A 552 4.10 17.50 37.30
N GLN A 553 4.74 17.95 38.37
CA GLN A 553 6.19 18.00 38.48
C GLN A 553 6.68 16.97 39.48
N GLY A 554 7.81 16.34 39.22
CA GLY A 554 8.43 15.34 40.12
C GLY A 554 9.15 15.97 41.32
N PHE A 555 8.79 17.18 41.71
CA PHE A 555 9.40 17.92 42.80
C PHE A 555 8.38 18.81 43.50
N VAL A 556 8.62 19.11 44.78
CA VAL A 556 7.77 20.03 45.56
C VAL A 556 8.21 21.48 45.27
N PRO A 557 7.32 22.34 44.72
CA PRO A 557 7.63 23.75 44.52
C PRO A 557 7.94 24.46 45.84
N ALA A 558 8.78 25.49 45.80
CA ALA A 558 9.03 26.30 47.00
C ALA A 558 7.72 26.96 47.47
N PRO A 559 7.47 27.10 48.79
CA PRO A 559 6.33 27.86 49.28
C PRO A 559 6.42 29.28 48.73
N SER A 560 5.42 29.71 47.97
CA SER A 560 5.36 31.06 47.44
C SER A 560 5.34 32.06 48.59
N GLY A 561 6.49 32.66 48.89
CA GLY A 561 6.63 33.80 49.79
C GLY A 561 6.02 35.06 49.17
N GLY A 562 4.70 35.09 49.04
CA GLY A 562 3.94 36.23 48.59
C GLY A 562 3.79 37.24 49.72
N THR A 563 4.55 38.32 49.66
CA THR A 563 4.26 39.53 50.43
C THR A 563 3.01 40.19 49.83
N GLY A 564 1.88 40.16 50.55
CA GLY A 564 0.73 41.04 50.31
C GLY A 564 -0.64 40.36 50.31
N GLY A 565 -1.39 40.50 51.42
CA GLY A 565 -2.86 40.43 51.44
C GLY A 565 -3.47 39.33 52.32
N THR A 566 -3.64 39.62 53.60
CA THR A 566 -4.56 38.93 54.51
C THR A 566 -5.97 38.77 53.93
N THR A 567 -6.48 37.52 53.88
CA THR A 567 -7.80 37.16 54.45
C THR A 567 -7.97 35.64 54.57
N GLY A 568 -7.99 35.18 55.82
CA GLY A 568 -8.82 34.10 56.39
C GLY A 568 -9.17 32.85 55.57
N THR A 569 -8.57 31.74 56.00
CA THR A 569 -9.14 30.38 55.99
C THR A 569 -10.61 30.36 56.45
N THR A 570 -11.51 29.83 55.63
CA THR A 570 -12.63 28.98 56.08
C THR A 570 -13.10 28.09 54.94
N ALA A 571 -13.06 26.78 55.16
CA ALA A 571 -13.75 25.77 54.37
C ALA A 571 -15.28 25.99 54.43
N PRO A 572 -16.05 25.66 53.37
CA PRO A 572 -17.48 25.48 53.50
C PRO A 572 -17.84 24.00 53.63
N THR A 573 -18.31 23.66 54.82
CA THR A 573 -19.12 22.49 55.14
C THR A 573 -20.44 22.51 54.35
N ALA A 574 -20.89 21.34 53.90
CA ALA A 574 -22.19 21.15 53.29
C ALA A 574 -23.35 21.47 54.25
N SER A 575 -24.38 22.17 53.78
CA SER A 575 -25.75 22.06 54.28
C SER A 575 -26.76 22.48 53.22
N SER A 576 -27.78 21.64 53.10
CA SER A 576 -28.91 21.71 52.20
C SER A 576 -29.98 22.68 52.69
N SER A 577 -30.61 23.42 51.78
CA SER A 577 -32.03 23.78 51.81
C SER A 577 -32.42 24.37 50.46
N GLY A 578 -33.52 23.87 49.88
CA GLY A 578 -33.92 24.13 48.50
C GLY A 578 -34.72 25.42 48.30
N THR A 579 -34.90 25.80 47.03
CA THR A 579 -36.19 26.13 46.41
C THR A 579 -35.99 26.48 44.92
N ALA A 580 -36.75 25.76 44.09
CA ALA A 580 -37.27 26.04 42.74
C ALA A 580 -36.33 26.33 41.54
N ALA A 581 -36.51 25.49 40.52
CA ALA A 581 -36.05 25.60 39.15
C ALA A 581 -36.63 26.84 38.39
N PRO A 582 -36.11 27.15 37.19
CA PRO A 582 -36.75 26.53 36.04
C PRO A 582 -35.79 25.94 35.00
N THR A 583 -36.36 24.95 34.33
CA THR A 583 -35.90 24.14 33.21
C THR A 583 -35.70 24.97 31.93
N THR A 584 -34.58 24.79 31.22
CA THR A 584 -34.56 24.84 29.74
C THR A 584 -33.50 23.89 29.16
N THR A 585 -34.00 22.93 28.41
CA THR A 585 -33.37 21.97 27.49
C THR A 585 -32.34 22.59 26.53
N PRO A 586 -31.26 21.88 26.13
CA PRO A 586 -30.25 22.38 25.21
C PRO A 586 -30.68 22.26 23.74
N ALA A 587 -30.35 23.26 22.93
CA ALA A 587 -30.48 23.26 21.47
C ALA A 587 -29.14 23.65 20.81
N PRO A 588 -28.87 23.18 19.58
CA PRO A 588 -27.52 22.94 19.05
C PRO A 588 -26.83 24.20 18.52
N ILE A 589 -25.50 24.17 18.54
CA ILE A 589 -24.60 25.20 17.99
C ILE A 589 -24.76 25.21 16.47
N GLY A 590 -25.59 26.14 15.99
CA GLY A 590 -25.65 26.59 14.62
C GLY A 590 -24.62 27.68 14.34
N ALA A 591 -24.13 27.65 13.11
CA ALA A 591 -23.22 28.58 12.44
C ALA A 591 -23.30 30.06 12.86
N LEU A 592 -22.13 30.70 12.93
CA LEU A 592 -21.95 32.15 12.99
C LEU A 592 -20.79 32.57 12.04
N PRO A 593 -20.76 33.84 11.59
CA PRO A 593 -20.85 34.16 10.16
C PRO A 593 -19.57 34.75 9.55
N HIS A 594 -19.47 34.64 8.23
CA HIS A 594 -18.48 35.33 7.41
C HIS A 594 -18.61 36.86 7.52
N GLN A 595 -17.56 37.52 8.03
CA GLN A 595 -17.29 38.91 7.71
C GLN A 595 -15.96 39.02 6.96
N GLY A 596 -16.05 39.64 5.79
CA GLY A 596 -14.99 39.72 4.80
C GLY A 596 -13.86 40.64 5.24
N LEU A 597 -12.64 40.14 5.11
CA LEU A 597 -11.43 40.92 5.11
C LEU A 597 -10.97 41.08 3.65
N LYS A 598 -11.07 42.30 3.13
CA LYS A 598 -10.49 42.71 1.85
C LYS A 598 -8.97 42.74 1.99
N ILE A 599 -8.26 41.94 1.19
CA ILE A 599 -6.80 41.95 1.05
C ILE A 599 -6.44 43.01 -0.03
N PRO A 600 -5.42 43.87 0.16
CA PRO A 600 -4.93 44.76 -0.89
C PRO A 600 -4.09 44.00 -1.91
N ASP A 601 -4.27 44.32 -3.19
CA ASP A 601 -3.50 43.80 -4.32
C ASP A 601 -2.01 44.18 -4.21
N ALA A 602 -1.15 43.16 -4.23
CA ALA A 602 0.29 43.33 -4.45
C ALA A 602 0.72 42.42 -5.61
N ASN A 603 0.72 43.01 -6.81
CA ASN A 603 1.37 42.47 -8.00
C ASN A 603 2.88 42.35 -7.74
N THR A 604 3.37 41.13 -7.56
CA THR A 604 4.76 40.79 -7.92
C THR A 604 4.78 39.33 -8.36
N SER A 605 4.77 39.11 -9.67
CA SER A 605 4.97 37.78 -10.27
C SER A 605 6.43 37.34 -10.12
N PRO A 606 6.68 36.10 -9.69
CA PRO A 606 7.76 35.29 -10.22
C PRO A 606 7.21 34.30 -11.25
N ALA A 607 8.06 34.00 -12.23
CA ALA A 607 7.88 33.13 -13.38
C ALA A 607 6.85 32.00 -13.26
N THR A 608 5.91 32.01 -14.21
CA THR A 608 4.93 30.98 -14.51
C THR A 608 5.62 29.66 -14.88
N SER A 609 5.79 28.77 -13.91
CA SER A 609 5.82 27.34 -14.17
C SER A 609 4.37 26.86 -14.20
N SER A 610 3.93 26.42 -15.37
CA SER A 610 2.55 26.02 -15.67
C SER A 610 2.05 24.90 -14.75
N ALA A 611 1.41 25.28 -13.64
CA ALA A 611 0.64 24.36 -12.81
C ALA A 611 -0.68 24.01 -13.50
N THR A 612 -0.67 22.97 -14.32
CA THR A 612 -1.89 22.18 -14.57
C THR A 612 -2.32 21.59 -13.23
N GLY A 613 -3.51 21.95 -12.74
CA GLY A 613 -4.05 21.41 -11.50
C GLY A 613 -4.09 19.87 -11.49
N PRO A 614 -4.31 19.22 -10.34
CA PRO A 614 -4.23 17.77 -10.19
C PRO A 614 -5.09 17.00 -11.20
N LEU A 615 -6.20 17.55 -11.70
CA LEU A 615 -7.02 16.91 -12.74
C LEU A 615 -6.48 17.07 -14.18
N GLY A 616 -5.62 18.07 -14.44
CA GLY A 616 -5.11 18.39 -15.78
C GLY A 616 -3.94 17.50 -16.23
N GLY A 617 -3.09 17.08 -15.30
CA GLY A 617 -1.99 16.13 -15.57
C GLY A 617 -2.51 14.75 -15.95
N HIS A 618 -3.46 14.21 -15.18
CA HIS A 618 -4.01 12.86 -15.37
C HIS A 618 -4.84 12.69 -16.66
N LEU A 619 -5.54 13.74 -17.12
CA LEU A 619 -6.26 13.64 -18.39
C LEU A 619 -5.31 13.52 -19.58
N SER A 620 -4.15 14.19 -19.50
CA SER A 620 -3.14 14.12 -20.55
C SER A 620 -2.44 12.76 -20.60
N THR A 621 -2.08 12.17 -19.45
CA THR A 621 -1.45 10.84 -19.39
C THR A 621 -2.39 9.74 -19.88
N VAL A 622 -3.68 9.78 -19.48
CA VAL A 622 -4.69 8.85 -19.98
C VAL A 622 -4.87 8.98 -21.49
N LEU A 623 -4.92 10.21 -22.01
CA LEU A 623 -5.03 10.44 -23.46
C LEU A 623 -3.77 9.99 -24.22
N PHE A 624 -2.57 10.19 -23.67
CA PHE A 624 -1.32 9.72 -24.27
C PHE A 624 -1.18 8.20 -24.20
N ALA A 625 -1.63 7.56 -23.13
CA ALA A 625 -1.66 6.11 -23.00
C ALA A 625 -2.66 5.48 -23.98
N ILE A 626 -3.86 6.05 -24.10
CA ILE A 626 -4.87 5.63 -25.08
C ILE A 626 -4.36 5.88 -26.50
N ALA A 627 -3.78 7.05 -26.78
CA ALA A 627 -3.21 7.39 -28.09
C ALA A 627 -2.05 6.45 -28.46
N GLY A 628 -1.12 6.21 -27.53
CA GLY A 628 -0.02 5.26 -27.69
C GLY A 628 -0.52 3.84 -27.95
N MET A 629 -1.55 3.41 -27.22
CA MET A 629 -2.20 2.11 -27.41
C MET A 629 -2.88 2.00 -28.78
N THR A 630 -3.63 3.03 -29.21
CA THR A 630 -4.24 3.05 -30.54
C THR A 630 -3.19 3.04 -31.65
N LEU A 631 -2.12 3.82 -31.51
CA LEU A 631 -1.03 3.89 -32.49
C LEU A 631 -0.30 2.54 -32.59
N PHE A 632 -0.03 1.89 -31.46
CA PHE A 632 0.63 0.58 -31.44
C PHE A 632 -0.22 -0.52 -32.09
N VAL A 633 -1.53 -0.55 -31.77
CA VAL A 633 -2.48 -1.48 -32.41
C VAL A 633 -2.59 -1.21 -33.91
N LEU A 634 -2.63 0.07 -34.32
CA LEU A 634 -2.66 0.45 -35.73
C LEU A 634 -1.39 0.04 -36.47
N LEU A 635 -0.20 0.23 -35.88
CA LEU A 635 1.08 -0.16 -36.47
C LEU A 635 1.20 -1.68 -36.64
N LEU A 636 0.73 -2.46 -35.67
CA LEU A 636 0.71 -3.93 -35.75
C LEU A 636 -0.36 -4.46 -36.71
N ALA A 637 -1.51 -3.76 -36.85
CA ALA A 637 -2.56 -4.13 -37.78
C ALA A 637 -2.27 -3.68 -39.22
N ALA A 638 -1.46 -2.63 -39.43
CA ALA A 638 -1.19 -2.01 -40.72
C ALA A 638 -0.77 -2.99 -41.84
N PRO A 639 0.13 -3.97 -41.64
CA PRO A 639 0.51 -4.93 -42.68
C PRO A 639 -0.66 -5.80 -43.12
N THR A 640 -1.50 -6.26 -42.17
CA THR A 640 -2.67 -7.08 -42.50
C THR A 640 -3.76 -6.27 -43.21
N MET A 641 -3.97 -5.02 -42.79
CA MET A 641 -4.90 -4.10 -43.42
C MET A 641 -4.44 -3.75 -44.84
N LEU A 642 -3.15 -3.47 -45.03
CA LEU A 642 -2.55 -3.22 -46.34
C LEU A 642 -2.68 -4.44 -47.26
N ARG A 643 -2.44 -5.65 -46.74
CA ARG A 643 -2.64 -6.90 -47.50
C ARG A 643 -4.09 -7.10 -47.90
N ARG A 644 -5.04 -6.86 -46.99
CA ARG A 644 -6.49 -6.95 -47.25
C ARG A 644 -6.95 -5.90 -48.26
N ALA A 645 -6.46 -4.66 -48.16
CA ALA A 645 -6.76 -3.58 -49.10
C ALA A 645 -6.20 -3.89 -50.50
N ARG A 646 -4.95 -4.35 -50.61
CA ARG A 646 -4.35 -4.82 -51.87
C ARG A 646 -5.16 -5.96 -52.49
N ARG A 647 -5.54 -6.95 -51.69
CA ARG A 647 -6.38 -8.07 -52.13
C ARG A 647 -7.74 -7.59 -52.64
N ARG A 648 -8.43 -6.72 -51.90
CA ARG A 648 -9.73 -6.15 -52.32
C ARG A 648 -9.61 -5.38 -53.64
N LYS A 649 -8.61 -4.51 -53.76
CA LYS A 649 -8.35 -3.75 -55.00
C LYS A 649 -8.08 -4.69 -56.18
N ARG A 650 -7.25 -5.72 -55.99
CA ARG A 650 -6.93 -6.70 -57.05
C ARG A 650 -8.10 -7.59 -57.42
N LEU A 651 -8.93 -8.01 -56.47
CA LEU A 651 -10.15 -8.77 -56.76
C LEU A 651 -11.18 -7.89 -57.48
N ALA A 652 -11.31 -6.61 -57.12
CA ALA A 652 -12.18 -5.68 -57.84
C ALA A 652 -11.71 -5.43 -59.28
N LEU A 653 -10.39 -5.36 -59.50
CA LEU A 653 -9.81 -5.27 -60.85
C LEU A 653 -9.98 -6.58 -61.63
N ALA A 654 -9.81 -7.74 -60.98
CA ALA A 654 -10.00 -9.05 -61.59
C ALA A 654 -11.47 -9.35 -61.93
N ALA A 655 -12.41 -8.73 -61.22
CA ALA A 655 -13.84 -8.76 -61.53
C ALA A 655 -14.25 -7.70 -62.57
N GLY A 656 -13.36 -6.75 -62.88
CA GLY A 656 -13.59 -5.73 -63.88
C GLY A 656 -13.37 -6.29 -65.28
N HIS A 657 -14.29 -6.05 -66.19
CA HIS A 657 -14.19 -6.42 -67.62
C HIS A 657 -13.22 -5.49 -68.38
N ARG A 658 -12.06 -5.17 -67.79
CA ARG A 658 -11.11 -4.15 -68.28
C ARG A 658 -9.70 -4.76 -68.43
N LEU A 659 -8.88 -4.11 -69.26
CA LEU A 659 -7.45 -4.41 -69.40
C LEU A 659 -6.75 -4.37 -68.03
N GLY A 660 -6.00 -5.42 -67.69
CA GLY A 660 -5.27 -5.57 -66.42
C GLY A 660 -5.92 -6.51 -65.40
N ALA A 661 -7.10 -7.06 -65.71
CA ALA A 661 -7.81 -8.03 -64.87
C ALA A 661 -7.01 -9.34 -64.73
N GLY A 662 -6.43 -9.85 -65.82
CA GLY A 662 -5.61 -11.07 -65.83
C GLY A 662 -4.35 -10.91 -64.99
N THR A 663 -3.65 -9.79 -65.16
CA THR A 663 -2.45 -9.43 -64.41
C THR A 663 -2.74 -9.28 -62.91
N ALA A 664 -3.84 -8.61 -62.54
CA ALA A 664 -4.24 -8.44 -61.14
C ALA A 664 -4.61 -9.78 -60.47
N ALA A 665 -5.32 -10.66 -61.19
CA ALA A 665 -5.69 -11.99 -60.73
C ALA A 665 -4.45 -12.87 -60.49
N TRP A 666 -3.50 -12.89 -61.42
CA TRP A 666 -2.26 -13.66 -61.27
C TRP A 666 -1.38 -13.14 -60.13
N GLN A 667 -1.23 -11.82 -59.99
CA GLN A 667 -0.45 -11.24 -58.90
C GLN A 667 -1.02 -11.60 -57.52
N GLU A 668 -2.34 -11.68 -57.37
CA GLU A 668 -2.96 -12.10 -56.11
C GLU A 668 -2.74 -13.58 -55.81
N ILE A 669 -2.78 -14.45 -56.82
CA ILE A 669 -2.45 -15.88 -56.67
C ILE A 669 -0.98 -16.04 -56.25
N ARG A 670 -0.07 -15.30 -56.89
CA ARG A 670 1.37 -15.32 -56.58
C ARG A 670 1.67 -14.83 -55.16
N ASP A 671 1.07 -13.72 -54.75
CA ASP A 671 1.27 -13.18 -53.40
C ASP A 671 0.66 -14.11 -52.35
N THR A 672 -0.45 -14.80 -52.66
CA THR A 672 -1.02 -15.83 -51.79
C THR A 672 -0.09 -17.04 -51.67
N LEU A 673 0.53 -17.52 -52.76
CA LEU A 673 1.54 -18.58 -52.67
C LEU A 673 2.69 -18.22 -51.73
N ILE A 674 3.22 -16.99 -51.86
CA ILE A 674 4.30 -16.48 -51.01
C ILE A 674 3.85 -16.42 -49.54
N ASP A 675 2.62 -15.99 -49.26
CA ASP A 675 2.05 -15.93 -47.90
C ASP A 675 1.88 -17.33 -47.27
N HIS A 676 1.74 -18.38 -48.09
CA HIS A 676 1.73 -19.77 -47.65
C HIS A 676 3.14 -20.38 -47.55
N GLY A 677 4.17 -19.59 -47.84
CA GLY A 677 5.58 -20.02 -47.78
C GLY A 677 6.05 -20.75 -49.04
N ILE A 678 5.24 -20.78 -50.11
CA ILE A 678 5.60 -21.38 -51.40
C ILE A 678 6.18 -20.29 -52.30
N ARG A 679 7.49 -20.32 -52.54
CA ARG A 679 8.14 -19.37 -53.46
C ARG A 679 8.02 -19.86 -54.91
N PRO A 680 7.48 -19.05 -55.84
CA PRO A 680 7.64 -19.31 -57.28
C PRO A 680 9.14 -19.35 -57.61
N GLY A 681 9.57 -20.23 -58.51
CA GLY A 681 10.96 -20.19 -59.00
C GLY A 681 11.11 -18.99 -59.94
N ASP A 682 12.25 -18.30 -59.89
CA ASP A 682 12.46 -17.09 -60.70
C ASP A 682 12.51 -17.37 -62.21
N GLU A 683 12.75 -18.63 -62.61
CA GLU A 683 12.78 -19.10 -64.00
C GLU A 683 11.52 -19.90 -64.41
N GLU A 684 10.53 -20.02 -63.53
CA GLU A 684 9.35 -20.84 -63.79
C GLU A 684 8.30 -20.07 -64.63
N SER A 685 7.85 -20.67 -65.73
CA SER A 685 6.77 -20.09 -66.53
C SER A 685 5.45 -20.06 -65.76
N VAL A 686 4.55 -19.16 -66.13
CA VAL A 686 3.24 -18.96 -65.47
C VAL A 686 2.42 -20.26 -65.49
N ARG A 687 2.47 -21.01 -66.59
CA ARG A 687 1.84 -22.34 -66.71
C ARG A 687 2.50 -23.38 -65.81
N ALA A 688 3.82 -23.36 -65.68
CA ALA A 688 4.54 -24.29 -64.79
C ALA A 688 4.20 -24.02 -63.31
N THR A 689 4.21 -22.76 -62.87
CA THR A 689 3.79 -22.39 -61.51
C THR A 689 2.33 -22.75 -61.24
N ALA A 690 1.44 -22.57 -62.22
CA ALA A 690 0.04 -22.93 -62.09
C ALA A 690 -0.22 -24.45 -62.03
N ASN A 691 0.47 -25.23 -62.84
CA ASN A 691 0.38 -26.70 -62.79
C ASN A 691 0.91 -27.23 -61.45
N ARG A 692 1.98 -26.61 -60.91
CA ARG A 692 2.50 -26.91 -59.58
C ARG A 692 1.50 -26.55 -58.50
N LEU A 693 0.90 -25.36 -58.57
CA LEU A 693 -0.17 -24.91 -57.68
C LEU A 693 -1.38 -25.85 -57.69
N ALA A 694 -1.82 -26.30 -58.88
CA ALA A 694 -2.94 -27.24 -59.02
C ALA A 694 -2.70 -28.56 -58.30
N ARG A 695 -1.44 -29.04 -58.27
CA ARG A 695 -1.02 -30.22 -57.52
C ARG A 695 -0.96 -29.96 -56.02
N ILE A 696 -0.29 -28.88 -55.59
CA ILE A 696 -0.11 -28.54 -54.17
C ILE A 696 -1.46 -28.27 -53.49
N ALA A 697 -2.35 -27.54 -54.16
CA ALA A 697 -3.65 -27.17 -53.61
C ALA A 697 -4.75 -28.22 -53.83
N HIS A 698 -4.40 -29.40 -54.38
CA HIS A 698 -5.35 -30.47 -54.75
C HIS A 698 -6.62 -29.95 -55.45
N LEU A 699 -6.44 -29.06 -56.42
CA LEU A 699 -7.57 -28.38 -57.08
C LEU A 699 -8.45 -29.40 -57.84
N PRO A 700 -9.79 -29.40 -57.64
CA PRO A 700 -10.72 -30.23 -58.41
C PRO A 700 -10.74 -29.79 -59.88
N ALA A 701 -11.31 -30.62 -60.77
CA ALA A 701 -11.35 -30.34 -62.21
C ALA A 701 -11.88 -28.93 -62.54
N THR A 702 -12.99 -28.55 -61.91
CA THR A 702 -13.60 -27.20 -62.02
C THR A 702 -12.68 -26.07 -61.53
N GLY A 703 -11.87 -26.32 -60.49
CA GLY A 703 -10.88 -25.36 -60.01
C GLY A 703 -9.69 -25.21 -60.95
N ARG A 704 -9.27 -26.30 -61.62
CA ARG A 704 -8.20 -26.29 -62.63
C ARG A 704 -8.63 -25.54 -63.89
N GLU A 705 -9.87 -25.69 -64.32
CA GLU A 705 -10.44 -24.93 -65.44
C GLU A 705 -10.45 -23.44 -65.16
N LYS A 706 -10.95 -23.03 -63.98
CA LYS A 706 -10.94 -21.62 -63.56
C LYS A 706 -9.53 -21.04 -63.47
N LEU A 707 -8.55 -21.82 -62.99
CA LEU A 707 -7.15 -21.41 -62.96
C LEU A 707 -6.56 -21.26 -64.38
N LYS A 708 -6.91 -22.14 -65.32
CA LYS A 708 -6.51 -22.02 -66.73
C LYS A 708 -7.03 -20.73 -67.36
N VAL A 709 -8.29 -20.37 -67.11
CA VAL A 709 -8.89 -19.11 -67.60
C VAL A 709 -8.10 -17.90 -67.08
N VAL A 710 -7.78 -17.86 -65.79
CA VAL A 710 -6.97 -16.77 -65.20
C VAL A 710 -5.60 -16.64 -65.89
N ILE A 711 -4.94 -17.75 -66.21
CA ILE A 711 -3.62 -17.77 -66.86
C ILE A 711 -3.72 -17.32 -68.31
N SER A 712 -4.69 -17.84 -69.06
CA SER A 712 -4.88 -17.46 -70.45
C SER A 712 -5.15 -15.97 -70.59
N CYS A 713 -5.96 -15.39 -69.70
CA CYS A 713 -6.20 -13.94 -69.64
C CYS A 713 -4.92 -13.15 -69.29
N ALA A 714 -4.12 -13.63 -68.33
CA ALA A 714 -2.86 -12.97 -67.97
C ALA A 714 -1.80 -13.05 -69.10
N GLU A 715 -1.68 -14.19 -69.78
CA GLU A 715 -0.77 -14.37 -70.91
C GLU A 715 -1.17 -13.53 -72.11
N GLN A 716 -2.48 -13.45 -72.39
CA GLN A 716 -3.01 -12.59 -73.45
C GLN A 716 -2.74 -11.11 -73.17
N GLU A 717 -2.78 -10.68 -71.90
CA GLU A 717 -2.41 -9.31 -71.52
C GLU A 717 -0.91 -9.02 -71.63
N TRP A 718 -0.03 -9.98 -71.31
CA TRP A 718 1.41 -9.75 -71.36
C TRP A 718 2.04 -9.92 -72.73
N TYR A 719 1.48 -10.81 -73.56
CA TYR A 719 2.08 -11.23 -74.83
C TYR A 719 1.18 -11.01 -76.05
N GLY A 720 -0.08 -10.61 -75.84
CA GLY A 720 -1.02 -10.36 -76.93
C GLY A 720 -0.81 -9.01 -77.60
N ALA A 721 -0.77 -9.01 -78.93
CA ALA A 721 -0.73 -7.78 -79.73
C ALA A 721 -2.12 -7.10 -79.74
N GLY A 722 -2.35 -6.19 -78.79
CA GLY A 722 -3.22 -5.02 -78.96
C GLY A 722 -4.75 -5.16 -79.02
N ALA A 723 -5.35 -6.35 -79.00
CA ALA A 723 -6.81 -6.49 -78.99
C ALA A 723 -7.30 -7.49 -77.94
N ALA A 724 -7.36 -7.07 -76.67
CA ALA A 724 -8.08 -7.82 -75.65
C ALA A 724 -9.55 -7.38 -75.65
N GLY A 725 -10.47 -8.29 -76.01
CA GLY A 725 -11.90 -8.11 -75.79
C GLY A 725 -12.25 -8.05 -74.30
N PRO A 726 -13.54 -7.85 -73.94
CA PRO A 726 -13.98 -7.82 -72.55
C PRO A 726 -13.51 -9.08 -71.80
N GLN A 727 -12.70 -8.90 -70.76
CA GLN A 727 -12.20 -10.01 -69.95
C GLN A 727 -13.34 -10.55 -69.06
N PRO A 728 -13.47 -11.88 -68.90
CA PRO A 728 -14.47 -12.47 -68.01
C PRO A 728 -14.16 -12.15 -66.53
N ASP A 729 -15.15 -12.30 -65.65
CA ASP A 729 -14.92 -12.17 -64.20
C ASP A 729 -13.98 -13.29 -63.69
N LEU A 730 -12.76 -12.90 -63.33
CA LEU A 730 -11.71 -13.80 -62.85
C LEU A 730 -11.70 -13.97 -61.32
N ALA A 731 -12.46 -13.15 -60.57
CA ALA A 731 -12.45 -13.17 -59.10
C ALA A 731 -12.93 -14.52 -58.51
N PRO A 732 -13.97 -15.19 -59.04
CA PRO A 732 -14.38 -16.52 -58.58
C PRO A 732 -13.26 -17.57 -58.76
N GLY A 733 -12.45 -17.45 -59.82
CA GLY A 733 -11.31 -18.33 -60.06
C GLY A 733 -10.21 -18.14 -59.02
N VAL A 734 -9.84 -16.89 -58.74
CA VAL A 734 -8.85 -16.54 -57.71
C VAL A 734 -9.32 -16.99 -56.32
N LEU A 735 -10.59 -16.77 -55.96
CA LEU A 735 -11.13 -17.18 -54.66
C LEU A 735 -11.17 -18.71 -54.50
N THR A 736 -11.45 -19.44 -55.58
CA THR A 736 -11.42 -20.92 -55.56
C THR A 736 -10.01 -21.43 -55.22
N VAL A 737 -8.99 -20.82 -55.82
CA VAL A 737 -7.58 -21.15 -55.57
C VAL A 737 -7.16 -20.81 -54.14
N ILE A 738 -7.51 -19.61 -53.64
CA ILE A 738 -7.21 -19.18 -52.27
C ILE A 738 -7.85 -20.15 -51.26
N THR A 739 -9.13 -20.50 -51.46
CA THR A 739 -9.86 -21.40 -50.56
C THR A 739 -9.26 -22.80 -50.56
N ALA A 740 -8.82 -23.30 -51.72
CA ALA A 740 -8.15 -24.59 -51.82
C ALA A 740 -6.78 -24.57 -51.10
N LEU A 741 -6.00 -23.51 -51.23
CA LEU A 741 -4.73 -23.33 -50.52
C LEU A 741 -4.90 -23.19 -49.01
N ASP A 742 -5.88 -22.42 -48.54
CA ASP A 742 -6.17 -22.26 -47.11
C ASP A 742 -6.58 -23.60 -46.46
N ARG A 743 -7.16 -24.54 -47.21
CA ARG A 743 -7.51 -25.89 -46.75
C ARG A 743 -6.33 -26.85 -46.76
N THR A 744 -5.50 -26.82 -47.80
CA THR A 744 -4.45 -27.81 -48.04
C THR A 744 -3.10 -27.45 -47.40
N GLN A 745 -2.79 -26.15 -47.29
CA GLN A 745 -1.59 -25.66 -46.64
C GLN A 745 -1.92 -24.45 -45.75
N PRO A 746 -2.35 -24.65 -44.49
CA PRO A 746 -2.67 -23.52 -43.62
C PRO A 746 -1.44 -22.66 -43.34
N ARG A 747 -1.60 -21.33 -43.44
CA ARG A 747 -0.53 -20.37 -43.15
C ARG A 747 -0.05 -20.47 -41.71
N ARG A 748 1.26 -20.37 -41.51
CA ARG A 748 1.88 -20.24 -40.18
C ARG A 748 1.40 -18.96 -39.51
N TRP A 749 1.29 -18.99 -38.18
CA TRP A 749 0.76 -17.87 -37.40
C TRP A 749 1.49 -16.52 -37.65
N PRO A 750 2.83 -16.45 -37.75
CA PRO A 750 3.53 -15.19 -38.06
C PRO A 750 3.20 -14.63 -39.45
N ASP A 751 2.90 -15.51 -40.41
CA ASP A 751 2.61 -15.14 -41.79
C ASP A 751 1.15 -14.66 -41.97
N ARG A 752 0.29 -14.89 -40.96
CA ARG A 752 -1.07 -14.32 -40.89
C ARG A 752 -1.07 -12.87 -40.40
N VAL A 753 -0.17 -12.54 -39.48
CA VAL A 753 -0.02 -11.20 -38.89
C VAL A 753 0.91 -10.33 -39.74
N TRP A 754 1.96 -10.93 -40.31
CA TRP A 754 2.90 -10.23 -41.17
C TRP A 754 3.13 -10.98 -42.49
N PRO A 755 2.26 -10.78 -43.49
CA PRO A 755 2.29 -11.48 -44.77
C PRO A 755 3.66 -11.40 -45.43
N ARG A 756 4.19 -12.54 -45.87
CA ARG A 756 5.52 -12.61 -46.52
C ARG A 756 5.56 -11.82 -47.82
N SER A 757 4.43 -11.70 -48.52
CA SER A 757 4.29 -10.88 -49.74
C SER A 757 4.55 -9.38 -49.53
N LEU A 758 4.52 -8.90 -48.28
CA LEU A 758 4.81 -7.49 -47.94
C LEU A 758 6.25 -7.27 -47.45
N ARG A 759 6.98 -8.34 -47.11
CA ARG A 759 8.41 -8.28 -46.81
C ARG A 759 9.11 -8.25 -48.17
N GLY A 760 9.70 -7.12 -48.56
CA GLY A 760 10.29 -6.93 -49.89
C GLY A 760 11.16 -8.12 -50.33
N ARG A 761 11.17 -8.40 -51.64
CA ARG A 761 12.03 -9.41 -52.25
C ARG A 761 13.49 -9.08 -51.89
N ARG A 762 14.08 -9.87 -51.00
CA ARG A 762 15.53 -10.00 -50.88
C ARG A 762 15.93 -11.28 -51.58
#